data_AF-A0A5Q3L2Q0-F1
#
_entry.id   AF-A0A5Q3L2Q0-F1
#
_cell.length_a   1.000
_cell.length_b   1.000
_cell.length_c   1.000
_cell.angle_alpha   90.00
_cell.angle_beta   90.00
_cell.angle_gamma   90.00
#
_symmetry.space_group_name_H-M   'P 1'
#
loop_
_entity.id
_entity.type
_entity.pdbx_description
1 polymer ?
#
loop_
_entity_poly.entity_id
_entity_poly.type
_entity_poly.pdbx_seq_one_letter_code
_entity_poly.pdbx_strand_id
1 'polypeptide(L)'
;MGPRNLSLVTRHLLKVASILLTLGEKDRGGKWSNRPMRSLGTILSSWFPQTQANVEERIKTLHFLLKQNPEATWNLLLQLLPSPGATATHTSKPYWRDWADHWQEGTTYGELATFNTAIIEQVLDHAGNRSARWIKVFEILGNIPPQLHPKLISQLTSLAHSELPDFERKPIYEKLSQQLENYRKYDGPHWSLPKNLLSDLEMVLEQLAPQSPIYQNAWLFETWLHRFFQAGKDHNESQRELDKARCAAIQEILDSDGFSGIESLAEIAGDPSRVGRAVFMATGAEYETAIIPAKLEGNPTDLQLACGYVWNRFSPEDWDWADHAVSLCQTDISRAYFLSMLTFSLEAWRKADDLGPSTAQHYWERVHAHNPKLTPDEVSLAASKLIEVERVDAAILLLSMATHSEHPLDPECLLETLETVMKLPAPRQKELRERIDQHHIQELIGYLQNQSSGDYECRLATIEWFFLPLLGEFSIHSPKTLHSQLEKSPKFFIELLSVADHVQQEPTQEEKNRVEYAYHLLHGWKTIPGTEPDGKIQEEKLRQWCEEVRQLARKTNRLGICDSKLGELFAHAPSDPDGTWPCEAVREIVEEIGTEELGKGLYYGIVNSRGVAWGTGGEEEHELATQFRSKAEKISFDHPFVGEILENVSQCYELQANHCKEEARSQL
;
A
#
# COMPACT_ATOMS: atom_id res chain seq x y z
N MET A 1 28.34 6.96 -25.89
CA MET A 1 29.24 6.50 -24.82
C MET A 1 28.74 7.10 -23.51
N GLY A 2 28.16 6.29 -22.62
CA GLY A 2 27.52 6.80 -21.41
C GLY A 2 28.52 7.35 -20.38
N PRO A 3 28.17 8.38 -19.59
CA PRO A 3 29.00 8.91 -18.50
C PRO A 3 29.43 7.83 -17.48
N ARG A 4 28.60 6.80 -17.31
CA ARG A 4 28.81 5.67 -16.37
C ARG A 4 30.07 4.85 -16.64
N ASN A 5 30.53 4.76 -17.88
CA ASN A 5 31.72 3.98 -18.19
C ASN A 5 33.00 4.78 -17.89
N LEU A 6 32.93 6.12 -17.94
CA LEU A 6 34.10 6.98 -17.68
C LEU A 6 34.40 7.17 -16.18
N SER A 7 33.41 6.97 -15.30
CA SER A 7 33.60 7.07 -13.84
C SER A 7 34.40 5.91 -13.25
N LEU A 8 34.57 4.81 -13.99
CA LEU A 8 35.47 3.73 -13.61
C LEU A 8 36.93 4.17 -13.56
N VAL A 9 37.31 5.22 -14.32
CA VAL A 9 38.67 5.77 -14.31
C VAL A 9 38.77 6.94 -13.33
N THR A 10 39.62 6.80 -12.30
CA THR A 10 39.82 7.79 -11.23
C THR A 10 40.03 9.22 -11.72
N ARG A 11 40.86 9.43 -12.77
CA ARG A 11 41.16 10.77 -13.32
C ARG A 11 39.94 11.51 -13.90
N HIS A 12 38.85 10.79 -14.20
CA HIS A 12 37.63 11.37 -14.75
C HIS A 12 36.50 11.45 -13.73
N LEU A 13 36.65 10.85 -12.54
CA LEU A 13 35.62 10.78 -11.52
C LEU A 13 35.04 12.17 -11.19
N LEU A 14 35.90 13.13 -10.86
CA LEU A 14 35.46 14.48 -10.47
C LEU A 14 34.63 15.16 -11.58
N LYS A 15 35.11 15.07 -12.83
CA LYS A 15 34.43 15.68 -13.98
C LYS A 15 33.08 15.01 -14.24
N VAL A 16 33.03 13.68 -14.18
CA VAL A 16 31.78 12.92 -14.36
C VAL A 16 30.81 13.24 -13.23
N ALA A 17 31.29 13.28 -11.98
CA ALA A 17 30.49 13.59 -10.81
C ALA A 17 29.87 14.99 -10.88
N SER A 18 30.67 16.02 -11.23
CA SER A 18 30.15 17.37 -11.45
C SER A 18 29.11 17.43 -12.57
N ILE A 19 29.33 16.75 -13.69
CA ILE A 19 28.36 16.71 -14.80
C ILE A 19 27.06 16.03 -14.36
N LEU A 20 27.14 14.88 -13.68
CA LEU A 20 25.95 14.16 -13.21
C LEU A 20 25.17 14.96 -12.17
N LEU A 21 25.87 15.69 -11.30
CA LEU A 21 25.25 16.60 -10.34
C LEU A 21 24.47 17.70 -11.08
N THR A 22 25.10 18.41 -12.01
CA THR A 22 24.45 19.47 -12.81
C THR A 22 23.28 18.94 -13.66
N LEU A 23 23.38 17.73 -14.21
CA LEU A 23 22.27 17.10 -14.93
C LEU A 23 21.13 16.71 -13.98
N GLY A 24 21.46 16.25 -12.78
CA GLY A 24 20.50 15.90 -11.74
C GLY A 24 19.61 17.06 -11.32
N GLU A 25 20.17 18.27 -11.26
CA GLU A 25 19.41 19.49 -10.95
C GLU A 25 18.37 19.84 -12.03
N LYS A 26 18.66 19.50 -13.28
CA LYS A 26 17.78 19.79 -14.42
C LYS A 26 16.80 18.66 -14.72
N ASP A 27 16.86 17.56 -13.96
CA ASP A 27 16.08 16.37 -14.19
C ASP A 27 14.63 16.56 -13.68
N ARG A 28 13.65 16.45 -14.59
CA ARG A 28 12.23 16.75 -14.35
C ARG A 28 11.42 15.58 -13.76
N GLY A 29 12.01 14.42 -13.53
CA GLY A 29 11.25 13.22 -13.14
C GLY A 29 11.25 12.13 -14.22
N GLY A 30 10.70 10.97 -13.87
CA GLY A 30 10.50 9.86 -14.81
C GLY A 30 10.72 8.49 -14.18
N LYS A 31 10.31 7.45 -14.91
CA LYS A 31 10.36 6.04 -14.48
C LYS A 31 11.69 5.33 -14.81
N TRP A 32 12.65 6.03 -15.42
CA TRP A 32 13.94 5.45 -15.77
C TRP A 32 14.78 5.16 -14.52
N SER A 33 15.36 3.96 -14.44
CA SER A 33 16.21 3.54 -13.31
C SER A 33 17.59 4.21 -13.32
N ASN A 34 18.02 4.78 -14.45
CA ASN A 34 19.39 5.25 -14.68
C ASN A 34 19.57 6.78 -14.67
N ARG A 35 18.77 7.49 -13.89
CA ARG A 35 18.78 8.96 -13.80
C ARG A 35 20.10 9.53 -13.24
N PRO A 36 20.44 10.81 -13.48
CA PRO A 36 21.75 11.36 -13.17
C PRO A 36 22.14 11.27 -11.69
N MET A 37 21.26 11.68 -10.76
CA MET A 37 21.53 11.58 -9.30
C MET A 37 21.65 10.13 -8.84
N ARG A 38 20.76 9.26 -9.30
CA ARG A 38 20.83 7.82 -8.99
C ARG A 38 22.14 7.22 -9.48
N SER A 39 22.57 7.57 -10.70
CA SER A 39 23.87 7.16 -11.24
C SER A 39 25.05 7.65 -10.39
N LEU A 40 25.01 8.90 -9.95
CA LEU A 40 26.04 9.48 -9.10
C LEU A 40 26.14 8.75 -7.74
N GLY A 41 24.99 8.47 -7.11
CA GLY A 41 24.94 7.67 -5.89
C GLY A 41 25.45 6.24 -6.08
N THR A 42 25.17 5.60 -7.22
CA THR A 42 25.74 4.28 -7.54
C THR A 42 27.26 4.33 -7.73
N ILE A 43 27.79 5.38 -8.38
CA ILE A 43 29.24 5.54 -8.59
C ILE A 43 29.97 5.73 -7.25
N LEU A 44 29.42 6.56 -6.36
CA LEU A 44 30.03 6.92 -5.08
C LEU A 44 29.57 6.04 -3.91
N SER A 45 28.82 4.96 -4.17
CA SER A 45 28.27 4.06 -3.15
C SER A 45 29.31 3.62 -2.13
N SER A 46 28.92 3.62 -0.85
CA SER A 46 29.81 3.32 0.27
C SER A 46 30.29 1.87 0.27
N TRP A 47 29.42 0.92 -0.08
CA TRP A 47 29.66 -0.52 -0.02
C TRP A 47 29.84 -1.17 -1.41
N PHE A 48 29.38 -0.51 -2.48
CA PHE A 48 29.46 -1.04 -3.85
C PHE A 48 29.80 0.05 -4.88
N PRO A 49 30.98 0.69 -4.78
CA PRO A 49 31.37 1.77 -5.67
C PRO A 49 31.57 1.27 -7.10
N GLN A 50 30.92 1.93 -8.05
CA GLN A 50 31.13 1.69 -9.49
C GLN A 50 32.25 2.59 -10.03
N THR A 51 33.39 2.62 -9.33
CA THR A 51 34.59 3.39 -9.65
C THR A 51 35.86 2.70 -9.12
N GLN A 52 37.02 2.96 -9.72
CA GLN A 52 38.34 2.57 -9.18
C GLN A 52 38.93 3.58 -8.20
N ALA A 53 38.26 4.71 -8.00
CA ALA A 53 38.72 5.70 -7.04
C ALA A 53 38.70 5.11 -5.63
N ASN A 54 39.80 5.26 -4.91
CA ASN A 54 39.90 4.81 -3.53
C ASN A 54 39.00 5.65 -2.62
N VAL A 55 38.85 5.22 -1.36
CA VAL A 55 37.97 5.90 -0.40
C VAL A 55 38.31 7.38 -0.22
N GLU A 56 39.58 7.76 -0.18
CA GLU A 56 40.00 9.16 0.00
C GLU A 56 39.63 10.03 -1.20
N GLU A 57 39.80 9.52 -2.42
CA GLU A 57 39.46 10.21 -3.66
C GLU A 57 37.96 10.43 -3.80
N ARG A 58 37.14 9.45 -3.38
CA ARG A 58 35.69 9.59 -3.32
C ARG A 58 35.26 10.65 -2.29
N ILE A 59 35.87 10.68 -1.11
CA ILE A 59 35.62 11.71 -0.08
C ILE A 59 36.01 13.10 -0.60
N LYS A 60 37.20 13.24 -1.22
CA LYS A 60 37.65 14.52 -1.81
C LYS A 60 36.70 15.00 -2.92
N THR A 61 36.15 14.07 -3.70
CA THR A 61 35.15 14.38 -4.73
C THR A 61 33.89 14.97 -4.08
N LEU A 62 33.37 14.37 -3.02
CA LEU A 62 32.20 14.88 -2.31
C LEU A 62 32.42 16.26 -1.68
N HIS A 63 33.59 16.49 -1.05
CA HIS A 63 33.95 17.82 -0.55
C HIS A 63 33.96 18.88 -1.64
N PHE A 64 34.45 18.53 -2.83
CA PHE A 64 34.42 19.45 -3.97
C PHE A 64 32.98 19.73 -4.44
N LEU A 65 32.15 18.70 -4.56
CA LEU A 65 30.75 18.85 -4.95
C LEU A 65 29.95 19.71 -3.96
N LEU A 66 30.16 19.52 -2.64
CA LEU A 66 29.52 20.35 -1.60
C LEU A 66 29.87 21.83 -1.75
N LYS A 67 31.15 22.14 -2.05
CA LYS A 67 31.59 23.51 -2.31
C LYS A 67 30.97 24.11 -3.58
N GLN A 68 30.77 23.30 -4.61
CA GLN A 68 30.17 23.76 -5.86
C GLN A 68 28.66 23.95 -5.74
N ASN A 69 27.98 23.02 -5.07
CA ASN A 69 26.54 23.00 -4.96
C ASN A 69 26.08 22.34 -3.66
N PRO A 70 25.88 23.13 -2.59
CA PRO A 70 25.52 22.60 -1.28
C PRO A 70 24.18 21.86 -1.26
N GLU A 71 23.15 22.37 -1.93
CA GLU A 71 21.80 21.80 -1.86
C GLU A 71 21.69 20.47 -2.63
N ALA A 72 22.18 20.42 -3.88
CA ALA A 72 22.14 19.19 -4.66
C ALA A 72 23.03 18.10 -4.03
N THR A 73 24.19 18.50 -3.50
CA THR A 73 25.11 17.55 -2.87
C THR A 73 24.62 17.10 -1.49
N TRP A 74 23.88 17.93 -0.75
CA TRP A 74 23.20 17.49 0.48
C TRP A 74 22.29 16.29 0.21
N ASN A 75 21.48 16.34 -0.84
CA ASN A 75 20.61 15.22 -1.22
C ASN A 75 21.42 13.97 -1.61
N LEU A 76 22.57 14.15 -2.25
CA LEU A 76 23.50 13.05 -2.52
C LEU A 76 24.07 12.44 -1.24
N LEU A 77 24.46 13.26 -0.25
CA LEU A 77 24.94 12.75 1.04
C LEU A 77 23.87 11.90 1.72
N LEU A 78 22.61 12.36 1.74
CA LEU A 78 21.51 11.58 2.31
C LEU A 78 21.31 10.24 1.59
N GLN A 79 21.46 10.21 0.27
CA GLN A 79 21.40 8.97 -0.51
C GLN A 79 22.56 8.00 -0.20
N LEU A 80 23.73 8.54 0.19
CA LEU A 80 24.93 7.76 0.50
C LEU A 80 25.00 7.29 1.97
N LEU A 81 24.04 7.70 2.81
CA LEU A 81 23.96 7.25 4.20
C LEU A 81 23.76 5.72 4.26
N PRO A 82 24.29 5.05 5.30
CA PRO A 82 24.09 3.61 5.48
C PRO A 82 22.60 3.26 5.55
N SER A 83 22.14 2.32 4.71
CA SER A 83 20.78 1.80 4.72
C SER A 83 20.80 0.27 4.76
N PRO A 84 20.21 -0.37 5.78
CA PRO A 84 20.01 -1.81 5.79
C PRO A 84 19.20 -2.27 4.57
N GLY A 85 19.55 -3.43 4.00
CA GLY A 85 18.80 -4.03 2.88
C GLY A 85 18.90 -3.29 1.54
N ALA A 86 19.85 -2.35 1.38
CA ALA A 86 20.06 -1.68 0.11
C ALA A 86 20.51 -2.66 -0.98
N THR A 87 19.87 -2.60 -2.15
CA THR A 87 20.25 -3.39 -3.32
C THR A 87 20.98 -2.50 -4.34
N ALA A 88 21.94 -3.09 -5.05
CA ALA A 88 22.65 -2.42 -6.13
C ALA A 88 22.63 -3.30 -7.39
N THR A 89 22.77 -2.65 -8.54
CA THR A 89 22.94 -3.30 -9.83
C THR A 89 24.26 -2.86 -10.43
N HIS A 90 24.96 -3.77 -11.11
CA HIS A 90 26.21 -3.44 -11.78
C HIS A 90 25.98 -2.37 -12.86
N THR A 91 26.93 -1.46 -13.00
CA THR A 91 27.04 -0.70 -14.25
C THR A 91 27.75 -1.53 -15.31
N SER A 92 27.35 -1.36 -16.58
CA SER A 92 27.93 -2.12 -17.69
C SER A 92 29.44 -1.87 -17.80
N LYS A 93 30.25 -2.90 -17.55
CA LYS A 93 31.70 -2.83 -17.70
C LYS A 93 32.07 -2.81 -19.18
N PRO A 94 33.02 -1.96 -19.63
CA PRO A 94 33.46 -1.96 -21.02
C PRO A 94 34.35 -3.17 -21.31
N TYR A 95 33.95 -4.00 -22.27
CA TYR A 95 34.63 -5.25 -22.64
C TYR A 95 36.06 -5.07 -23.18
N TRP A 96 36.37 -3.95 -23.83
CA TRP A 96 37.62 -3.73 -24.57
C TRP A 96 38.59 -2.76 -23.90
N ARG A 97 38.41 -2.46 -22.62
CA ARG A 97 39.22 -1.48 -21.89
C ARG A 97 39.95 -2.18 -20.75
N ASP A 98 41.25 -2.32 -20.93
CA ASP A 98 42.24 -2.79 -19.97
C ASP A 98 42.08 -2.22 -18.56
N TRP A 99 41.76 -0.94 -18.43
CA TRP A 99 41.54 -0.35 -17.11
C TRP A 99 40.30 -0.91 -16.41
N ALA A 100 39.32 -1.52 -17.06
CA ALA A 100 38.16 -2.11 -16.38
C ALA A 100 38.50 -3.42 -15.66
N ASP A 101 39.59 -4.09 -16.05
CA ASP A 101 40.00 -5.40 -15.53
C ASP A 101 40.56 -5.30 -14.09
N HIS A 102 40.97 -4.11 -13.65
CA HIS A 102 41.50 -3.87 -12.31
C HIS A 102 40.44 -3.43 -11.29
N TRP A 103 39.16 -3.33 -11.68
CA TRP A 103 38.08 -3.04 -10.74
C TRP A 103 37.79 -4.27 -9.88
N GLN A 104 37.80 -4.10 -8.56
CA GLN A 104 37.40 -5.12 -7.60
C GLN A 104 35.99 -4.86 -7.09
N GLU A 105 35.30 -5.94 -6.75
CA GLU A 105 33.95 -5.89 -6.26
C GLU A 105 33.90 -5.53 -4.77
N GLY A 106 33.03 -4.57 -4.44
CA GLY A 106 32.78 -4.14 -3.06
C GLY A 106 33.87 -3.24 -2.48
N THR A 107 33.83 -3.09 -1.16
CA THR A 107 34.81 -2.31 -0.37
C THR A 107 35.22 -3.11 0.85
N THR A 108 36.43 -2.90 1.34
CA THR A 108 36.84 -3.45 2.63
C THR A 108 36.02 -2.82 3.77
N TYR A 109 35.88 -3.53 4.89
CA TYR A 109 35.21 -2.98 6.08
C TYR A 109 35.84 -1.67 6.58
N GLY A 110 37.17 -1.54 6.48
CA GLY A 110 37.88 -0.32 6.87
C GLY A 110 37.58 0.88 5.96
N GLU A 111 37.53 0.66 4.64
CA GLU A 111 37.13 1.70 3.68
C GLU A 111 35.66 2.11 3.86
N LEU A 112 34.78 1.13 4.09
CA LEU A 112 33.37 1.39 4.36
C LEU A 112 33.18 2.25 5.61
N ALA A 113 33.84 1.90 6.71
CA ALA A 113 33.80 2.68 7.96
C ALA A 113 34.36 4.10 7.78
N THR A 114 35.47 4.24 7.05
CA THR A 114 36.10 5.54 6.73
C THR A 114 35.17 6.42 5.90
N PHE A 115 34.56 5.85 4.85
CA PHE A 115 33.63 6.57 3.99
C PHE A 115 32.38 7.01 4.76
N ASN A 116 31.74 6.09 5.49
CA ASN A 116 30.52 6.39 6.25
C ASN A 116 30.76 7.48 7.31
N THR A 117 31.91 7.44 8.00
CA THR A 117 32.31 8.49 8.94
C THR A 117 32.38 9.85 8.23
N ALA A 118 33.06 9.92 7.09
CA ALA A 118 33.22 11.18 6.36
C ALA A 118 31.87 11.72 5.85
N ILE A 119 30.97 10.86 5.37
CA ILE A 119 29.61 11.27 4.97
C ILE A 119 28.85 11.87 6.15
N ILE A 120 28.81 11.16 7.28
CA ILE A 120 28.07 11.61 8.47
C ILE A 120 28.67 12.91 9.00
N GLU A 121 30.00 13.04 9.01
CA GLU A 121 30.67 14.29 9.38
C GLU A 121 30.25 15.46 8.49
N GLN A 122 30.19 15.26 7.17
CA GLN A 122 29.73 16.30 6.23
C GLN A 122 28.25 16.64 6.42
N VAL A 123 27.41 15.66 6.75
CA VAL A 123 25.99 15.87 7.07
C VAL A 123 25.85 16.74 8.33
N LEU A 124 26.66 16.50 9.36
CA LEU A 124 26.70 17.34 10.56
C LEU A 124 27.18 18.77 10.23
N ASP A 125 28.32 18.90 9.54
CA ASP A 125 28.88 20.21 9.15
C ASP A 125 27.95 21.10 8.34
N HIS A 126 27.06 20.49 7.55
CA HIS A 126 26.14 21.22 6.70
C HIS A 126 24.71 21.25 7.26
N ALA A 127 24.43 20.74 8.46
CA ALA A 127 23.10 20.85 9.07
C ALA A 127 22.70 22.31 9.31
N GLY A 128 23.64 23.12 9.82
CA GLY A 128 23.47 24.55 10.08
C GLY A 128 22.27 24.84 11.00
N ASN A 129 21.59 25.98 10.79
CA ASN A 129 20.40 26.37 11.56
C ASN A 129 19.08 25.96 10.89
N ARG A 130 19.07 24.84 10.15
CA ARG A 130 17.89 24.41 9.38
C ARG A 130 17.22 23.21 10.02
N SER A 131 15.99 23.38 10.51
CA SER A 131 15.22 22.30 11.15
C SER A 131 15.14 21.02 10.31
N ALA A 132 14.82 21.16 9.03
CA ALA A 132 14.69 20.03 8.09
C ALA A 132 15.97 19.18 7.98
N ARG A 133 17.16 19.77 8.14
CA ARG A 133 18.43 19.03 8.09
C ARG A 133 18.70 18.29 9.39
N TRP A 134 18.40 18.89 10.54
CA TRP A 134 18.52 18.24 11.85
C TRP A 134 17.59 17.04 12.00
N ILE A 135 16.37 17.11 11.46
CA ILE A 135 15.46 15.96 11.40
C ILE A 135 16.13 14.75 10.72
N LYS A 136 16.88 14.98 9.64
CA LYS A 136 17.64 13.92 8.94
C LYS A 136 18.84 13.40 9.72
N VAL A 137 19.51 14.26 10.49
CA VAL A 137 20.56 13.83 11.44
C VAL A 137 19.96 12.90 12.50
N PHE A 138 18.79 13.23 13.03
CA PHE A 138 18.13 12.42 14.07
C PHE A 138 17.64 11.06 13.56
N GLU A 139 17.33 10.92 12.27
CA GLU A 139 16.98 9.62 11.66
C GLU A 139 18.15 8.62 11.66
N ILE A 140 19.39 9.10 11.72
CA ILE A 140 20.61 8.28 11.69
C ILE A 140 21.35 8.24 13.02
N LEU A 141 20.75 8.70 14.12
CA LEU A 141 21.42 8.91 15.41
C LEU A 141 22.22 7.68 15.88
N GLY A 142 21.61 6.49 15.79
CA GLY A 142 22.25 5.23 16.16
C GLY A 142 23.40 4.77 15.24
N ASN A 143 23.50 5.34 14.04
CA ASN A 143 24.56 5.04 13.07
C ASN A 143 25.72 6.04 13.14
N ILE A 144 25.64 7.08 13.97
CA ILE A 144 26.70 8.09 14.12
C ILE A 144 27.90 7.46 14.86
N PRO A 145 29.10 7.41 14.26
CA PRO A 145 30.28 6.84 14.89
C PRO A 145 30.65 7.56 16.21
N PRO A 146 31.15 6.86 17.24
CA PRO A 146 31.51 7.45 18.54
C PRO A 146 32.42 8.68 18.47
N GLN A 147 33.35 8.70 17.52
CA GLN A 147 34.27 9.83 17.31
C GLN A 147 33.58 11.13 16.87
N LEU A 148 32.36 11.06 16.34
CA LEU A 148 31.56 12.23 15.93
C LEU A 148 30.55 12.66 16.99
N HIS A 149 30.38 11.91 18.10
CA HIS A 149 29.45 12.27 19.18
C HIS A 149 29.75 13.65 19.79
N PRO A 150 31.01 14.04 20.09
CA PRO A 150 31.29 15.38 20.61
C PRO A 150 30.92 16.50 19.63
N LYS A 151 31.09 16.24 18.32
CA LYS A 151 30.75 17.20 17.25
C LYS A 151 29.24 17.37 17.12
N LEU A 152 28.48 16.27 17.17
CA LEU A 152 27.02 16.28 17.21
C LEU A 152 26.51 17.14 18.38
N ILE A 153 26.99 16.87 19.60
CA ILE A 153 26.57 17.62 20.80
C ILE A 153 26.95 19.09 20.67
N SER A 154 28.19 19.39 20.30
CA SER A 154 28.64 20.78 20.14
C SER A 154 27.81 21.58 19.14
N GLN A 155 27.44 21.00 18.00
CA GLN A 155 26.61 21.66 17.00
C GLN A 155 25.16 21.83 17.47
N LEU A 156 24.56 20.82 18.12
CA LEU A 156 23.23 20.94 18.71
C LEU A 156 23.19 21.99 19.84
N THR A 157 24.22 22.06 20.68
CA THR A 157 24.33 23.12 21.70
C THR A 157 24.43 24.49 21.03
N SER A 158 25.24 24.64 19.98
CA SER A 158 25.32 25.90 19.22
C SER A 158 23.97 26.29 18.60
N LEU A 159 23.21 25.30 18.11
CA LEU A 159 21.88 25.49 17.58
C LEU A 159 20.90 25.98 18.67
N ALA A 160 20.93 25.36 19.85
CA ALA A 160 20.09 25.73 20.98
C ALA A 160 20.30 27.18 21.46
N HIS A 161 21.55 27.66 21.38
CA HIS A 161 21.91 29.04 21.73
C HIS A 161 21.69 30.05 20.59
N SER A 162 21.26 29.61 19.41
CA SER A 162 20.99 30.51 18.30
C SER A 162 19.60 31.15 18.39
N GLU A 163 19.43 32.29 17.72
CA GLU A 163 18.16 33.03 17.62
C GLU A 163 17.17 32.34 16.64
N LEU A 164 16.89 31.06 16.89
CA LEU A 164 15.86 30.32 16.16
C LEU A 164 14.47 30.68 16.68
N PRO A 165 13.52 31.04 15.80
CA PRO A 165 12.14 31.25 16.18
C PRO A 165 11.48 29.91 16.56
N ASP A 166 10.43 29.97 17.38
CA ASP A 166 9.76 28.76 17.90
C ASP A 166 9.21 27.83 16.81
N PHE A 167 8.81 28.36 15.65
CA PHE A 167 8.37 27.53 14.52
C PHE A 167 9.49 26.68 13.90
N GLU A 168 10.75 27.09 14.00
CA GLU A 168 11.91 26.27 13.62
C GLU A 168 12.36 25.36 14.78
N ARG A 169 12.18 25.77 16.04
CA ARG A 169 12.53 24.98 17.23
C ARG A 169 11.61 23.77 17.42
N LYS A 170 10.29 23.96 17.26
CA LYS A 170 9.26 22.90 17.43
C LYS A 170 9.64 21.59 16.72
N PRO A 171 9.86 21.56 15.38
CA PRO A 171 10.11 20.29 14.69
C PRO A 171 11.43 19.62 15.11
N ILE A 172 12.43 20.40 15.54
CA ILE A 172 13.71 19.86 16.05
C ILE A 172 13.49 19.23 17.42
N TYR A 173 12.84 19.95 18.33
CA TYR A 173 12.50 19.50 19.67
C TYR A 173 11.64 18.25 19.66
N GLU A 174 10.58 18.23 18.85
CA GLU A 174 9.66 17.09 18.70
C GLU A 174 10.39 15.86 18.17
N LYS A 175 11.17 16.01 17.09
CA LYS A 175 11.87 14.88 16.48
C LYS A 175 12.93 14.30 17.41
N LEU A 176 13.71 15.14 18.08
CA LEU A 176 14.72 14.67 19.02
C LEU A 176 14.06 14.00 20.24
N SER A 177 13.01 14.61 20.82
CA SER A 177 12.24 14.01 21.91
C SER A 177 11.75 12.60 21.55
N GLN A 178 11.16 12.46 20.37
CA GLN A 178 10.68 11.17 19.86
C GLN A 178 11.81 10.14 19.75
N GLN A 179 12.98 10.52 19.23
CA GLN A 179 14.13 9.61 19.11
C GLN A 179 14.64 9.16 20.48
N LEU A 180 14.81 10.09 21.43
CA LEU A 180 15.31 9.76 22.77
C LEU A 180 14.35 8.82 23.51
N GLU A 181 13.04 9.01 23.38
CA GLU A 181 12.05 8.07 23.92
C GLU A 181 12.15 6.68 23.32
N ASN A 182 12.30 6.58 21.99
CA ASN A 182 12.49 5.30 21.33
C ASN A 182 13.74 4.59 21.86
N TYR A 183 14.86 5.31 22.02
CA TYR A 183 16.08 4.74 22.60
C TYR A 183 15.94 4.32 24.06
N ARG A 184 15.09 5.00 24.86
CA ARG A 184 14.77 4.57 26.24
C ARG A 184 13.92 3.31 26.28
N LYS A 185 12.99 3.15 25.32
CA LYS A 185 12.04 2.03 25.27
C LYS A 185 12.70 0.69 24.97
N TYR A 186 13.75 0.68 24.15
CA TYR A 186 14.42 -0.53 23.70
C TYR A 186 15.78 -0.68 24.41
N ASP A 187 15.79 -1.30 25.60
CA ASP A 187 17.00 -1.58 26.39
C ASP A 187 17.77 -2.81 25.85
N GLY A 188 17.91 -2.89 24.53
CA GLY A 188 18.60 -3.96 23.82
C GLY A 188 20.05 -3.57 23.48
N PRO A 189 21.01 -4.51 23.53
CA PRO A 189 22.44 -4.23 23.28
C PRO A 189 22.76 -3.76 21.85
N HIS A 190 21.84 -3.96 20.90
CA HIS A 190 22.00 -3.54 19.49
C HIS A 190 21.20 -2.28 19.12
N TRP A 191 20.41 -1.71 20.05
CA TRP A 191 19.48 -0.61 19.76
C TRP A 191 19.53 0.53 20.78
N SER A 192 20.56 0.57 21.62
CA SER A 192 20.75 1.61 22.65
C SER A 192 21.90 2.55 22.28
N LEU A 193 21.68 3.86 22.45
CA LEU A 193 22.76 4.85 22.41
C LEU A 193 23.63 4.70 23.67
N PRO A 194 24.93 5.07 23.63
CA PRO A 194 25.74 5.17 24.83
C PRO A 194 25.07 6.06 25.88
N LYS A 195 25.04 5.63 27.14
CA LYS A 195 24.33 6.36 28.23
C LYS A 195 24.78 7.81 28.39
N ASN A 196 26.06 8.08 28.18
CA ASN A 196 26.62 9.43 28.19
C ASN A 196 26.06 10.29 27.04
N LEU A 197 26.02 9.75 25.82
CA LEU A 197 25.44 10.46 24.67
C LEU A 197 23.96 10.73 24.89
N LEU A 198 23.21 9.76 25.43
CA LEU A 198 21.79 9.94 25.74
C LEU A 198 21.59 11.10 26.73
N SER A 199 22.36 11.12 27.83
CA SER A 199 22.33 12.20 28.82
C SER A 199 22.69 13.56 28.21
N ASP A 200 23.72 13.62 27.35
CA ASP A 200 24.14 14.86 26.70
C ASP A 200 23.05 15.39 25.75
N LEU A 201 22.38 14.50 24.99
CA LEU A 201 21.27 14.87 24.11
C LEU A 201 20.05 15.34 24.90
N GLU A 202 19.77 14.76 26.06
CA GLU A 202 18.68 15.20 26.95
C GLU A 202 18.91 16.62 27.48
N MET A 203 20.14 16.92 27.91
CA MET A 203 20.50 18.27 28.34
C MET A 203 20.36 19.31 27.22
N VAL A 204 20.70 18.95 25.99
CA VAL A 204 20.55 19.85 24.84
C VAL A 204 19.09 19.97 24.41
N LEU A 205 18.29 18.90 24.53
CA LEU A 205 16.86 18.92 24.25
C LEU A 205 16.13 19.96 25.11
N GLU A 206 16.44 20.03 26.41
CA GLU A 206 15.85 21.03 27.32
C GLU A 206 16.13 22.47 26.85
N GLN A 207 17.32 22.72 26.29
CA GLN A 207 17.71 24.04 25.77
C GLN A 207 17.06 24.35 24.41
N LEU A 208 16.68 23.32 23.65
CA LEU A 208 16.00 23.43 22.36
C LEU A 208 14.48 23.63 22.49
N ALA A 209 13.92 23.56 23.70
CA ALA A 209 12.50 23.76 23.92
C ALA A 209 12.05 25.13 23.34
N PRO A 210 10.91 25.16 22.61
CA PRO A 210 10.25 26.43 22.25
C PRO A 210 9.98 27.28 23.49
N GLN A 211 9.82 28.59 23.37
CA GLN A 211 9.53 29.48 24.50
C GLN A 211 8.03 29.63 24.77
N SER A 212 7.21 29.67 23.71
CA SER A 212 5.76 29.80 23.82
C SER A 212 5.09 28.48 24.26
N PRO A 213 4.15 28.51 25.22
CA PRO A 213 3.39 27.33 25.64
C PRO A 213 2.67 26.63 24.49
N ILE A 214 2.25 27.39 23.47
CA ILE A 214 1.58 26.88 22.27
C ILE A 214 2.51 25.92 21.51
N TYR A 215 3.73 26.35 21.22
CA TYR A 215 4.72 25.52 20.52
C TYR A 215 5.29 24.40 21.40
N GLN A 216 5.43 24.62 22.71
CA GLN A 216 5.88 23.61 23.66
C GLN A 216 4.90 22.45 23.81
N ASN A 217 3.59 22.71 23.70
CA ASN A 217 2.54 21.73 23.92
C ASN A 217 1.93 21.15 22.64
N ALA A 218 2.17 21.75 21.47
CA ALA A 218 1.60 21.31 20.19
C ALA A 218 1.83 19.83 19.88
N TRP A 219 2.99 19.28 20.28
CA TRP A 219 3.31 17.86 20.10
C TRP A 219 2.29 16.92 20.76
N LEU A 220 1.61 17.32 21.84
CA LEU A 220 0.58 16.52 22.51
C LEU A 220 -0.63 16.23 21.61
N PHE A 221 -0.79 16.97 20.52
CA PHE A 221 -1.93 16.84 19.61
C PHE A 221 -1.58 16.06 18.32
N GLU A 222 -0.34 15.58 18.19
CA GLU A 222 0.15 14.77 17.05
C GLU A 222 -0.32 13.31 17.06
N THR A 223 -0.37 12.65 15.89
CA THR A 223 -0.98 11.31 15.69
C THR A 223 -0.34 10.18 16.49
N TRP A 224 0.97 10.23 16.75
CA TRP A 224 1.71 9.12 17.35
C TRP A 224 2.47 9.53 18.62
N LEU A 225 1.91 9.23 19.79
CA LEU A 225 2.48 9.63 21.09
C LEU A 225 3.04 8.42 21.84
N HIS A 226 4.18 7.93 21.34
CA HIS A 226 4.86 6.75 21.90
C HIS A 226 5.18 6.87 23.40
N ARG A 227 5.33 8.10 23.93
CA ARG A 227 5.48 8.37 25.37
C ARG A 227 4.39 7.75 26.24
N PHE A 228 3.13 7.80 25.78
CA PHE A 228 1.98 7.36 26.56
C PHE A 228 1.65 5.89 26.31
N PHE A 229 1.87 5.39 25.09
CA PHE A 229 1.48 4.03 24.68
C PHE A 229 2.69 3.07 24.65
N GLN A 230 3.13 2.67 25.84
CA GLN A 230 4.23 1.71 26.02
C GLN A 230 3.74 0.25 25.91
N ALA A 231 4.61 -0.65 25.44
CA ALA A 231 4.27 -2.06 25.30
C ALA A 231 3.99 -2.68 26.69
N GLY A 232 2.83 -3.32 26.85
CA GLY A 232 2.39 -3.89 28.12
C GLY A 232 1.63 -2.94 29.05
N LYS A 233 1.51 -1.65 28.71
CA LYS A 233 0.64 -0.71 29.42
C LYS A 233 -0.80 -0.80 28.91
N ASP A 234 -1.77 -0.67 29.81
CA ASP A 234 -3.18 -0.64 29.43
C ASP A 234 -3.47 0.57 28.52
N HIS A 235 -4.16 0.31 27.41
CA HIS A 235 -4.44 1.32 26.41
C HIS A 235 -5.36 2.43 26.95
N ASN A 236 -6.34 2.07 27.79
CA ASN A 236 -7.27 3.04 28.37
C ASN A 236 -6.59 3.91 29.42
N GLU A 237 -5.71 3.34 30.24
CA GLU A 237 -4.89 4.10 31.18
C GLU A 237 -3.98 5.09 30.45
N SER A 238 -3.30 4.63 29.40
CA SER A 238 -2.45 5.47 28.53
C SER A 238 -3.22 6.64 27.93
N GLN A 239 -4.43 6.38 27.42
CA GLN A 239 -5.31 7.41 26.87
C GLN A 239 -5.73 8.44 27.93
N ARG A 240 -6.05 7.99 29.15
CA ARG A 240 -6.42 8.90 30.27
C ARG A 240 -5.27 9.81 30.68
N GLU A 241 -4.05 9.31 30.73
CA GLU A 241 -2.86 10.13 31.03
C GLU A 241 -2.60 11.18 29.95
N LEU A 242 -2.73 10.77 28.68
CA LEU A 242 -2.61 11.69 27.56
C LEU A 242 -3.69 12.78 27.60
N ASP A 243 -4.94 12.40 27.86
CA ASP A 243 -6.04 13.36 27.95
C ASP A 243 -5.82 14.34 29.11
N LYS A 244 -5.29 13.88 30.26
CA LYS A 244 -4.88 14.77 31.36
C LYS A 244 -3.79 15.75 30.95
N ALA A 245 -2.76 15.29 30.24
CA ALA A 245 -1.68 16.14 29.76
C ALA A 245 -2.19 17.19 28.77
N ARG A 246 -3.08 16.79 27.84
CA ARG A 246 -3.74 17.71 26.91
C ARG A 246 -4.59 18.75 27.65
N CYS A 247 -5.38 18.35 28.64
CA CYS A 247 -6.18 19.29 29.43
C CYS A 247 -5.31 20.31 30.17
N ALA A 248 -4.20 19.86 30.75
CA ALA A 248 -3.24 20.74 31.42
C ALA A 248 -2.62 21.75 30.44
N ALA A 249 -2.23 21.31 29.25
CA ALA A 249 -1.72 22.18 28.19
C ALA A 249 -2.76 23.21 27.72
N ILE A 250 -4.02 22.81 27.56
CA ILE A 250 -5.10 23.73 27.23
C ILE A 250 -5.26 24.79 28.31
N GLN A 251 -5.26 24.41 29.59
CA GLN A 251 -5.38 25.36 30.69
C GLN A 251 -4.19 26.34 30.71
N GLU A 252 -2.96 25.83 30.53
CA GLU A 252 -1.75 26.66 30.47
C GLU A 252 -1.84 27.72 29.34
N ILE A 253 -2.28 27.31 28.15
CA ILE A 253 -2.42 28.20 26.99
C ILE A 253 -3.56 29.21 27.19
N LEU A 254 -4.68 28.79 27.81
CA LEU A 254 -5.78 29.70 28.14
C LEU A 254 -5.33 30.75 29.16
N ASP A 255 -4.56 30.35 30.18
CA ASP A 255 -4.05 31.24 31.22
C ASP A 255 -3.03 32.26 30.66
N SER A 256 -2.24 31.89 29.65
CA SER A 256 -1.23 32.77 29.04
C SER A 256 -1.75 33.65 27.90
N ASP A 257 -2.50 33.07 26.96
CA ASP A 257 -2.84 33.68 25.67
C ASP A 257 -4.35 33.71 25.38
N GLY A 258 -5.17 33.22 26.31
CA GLY A 258 -6.63 33.14 26.17
C GLY A 258 -7.08 32.25 25.02
N PHE A 259 -8.32 32.43 24.56
CA PHE A 259 -8.88 31.64 23.47
C PHE A 259 -8.11 31.81 22.13
N SER A 260 -7.51 32.98 21.89
CA SER A 260 -6.63 33.20 20.74
C SER A 260 -5.40 32.28 20.72
N GLY A 261 -4.93 31.86 21.90
CA GLY A 261 -3.88 30.85 22.02
C GLY A 261 -4.34 29.46 21.55
N ILE A 262 -5.61 29.12 21.79
CA ILE A 262 -6.23 27.86 21.32
C ILE A 262 -6.39 27.86 19.81
N GLU A 263 -6.81 28.99 19.24
CA GLU A 263 -6.87 29.16 17.78
C GLU A 263 -5.47 29.00 17.16
N SER A 264 -4.45 29.60 17.77
CA SER A 264 -3.07 29.47 17.31
C SER A 264 -2.52 28.05 17.46
N LEU A 265 -2.88 27.34 18.53
CA LEU A 265 -2.55 25.93 18.74
C LEU A 265 -3.17 25.05 17.66
N ALA A 266 -4.44 25.28 17.33
CA ALA A 266 -5.16 24.53 16.30
C ALA A 266 -4.44 24.62 14.94
N GLU A 267 -3.89 25.78 14.57
CA GLU A 267 -3.18 25.97 13.31
C GLU A 267 -1.83 25.25 13.22
N ILE A 268 -1.19 24.91 14.36
CA ILE A 268 0.13 24.25 14.38
C ILE A 268 0.10 22.81 14.89
N ALA A 269 -1.03 22.35 15.42
CA ALA A 269 -1.23 20.99 15.89
C ALA A 269 -1.41 20.03 14.71
N GLY A 270 -0.88 18.81 14.85
CA GLY A 270 -1.10 17.76 13.84
C GLY A 270 -2.56 17.34 13.64
N ASP A 271 -3.44 17.58 14.62
CA ASP A 271 -4.88 17.31 14.54
C ASP A 271 -5.69 18.31 15.41
N PRO A 272 -6.26 19.36 14.79
CA PRO A 272 -7.09 20.36 15.47
C PRO A 272 -8.31 19.78 16.20
N SER A 273 -8.85 18.63 15.75
CA SER A 273 -9.98 18.00 16.45
C SER A 273 -9.62 17.53 17.86
N ARG A 274 -8.36 17.19 18.09
CA ARG A 274 -7.90 16.81 19.44
C ARG A 274 -7.76 18.03 20.35
N VAL A 275 -7.42 19.18 19.77
CA VAL A 275 -7.47 20.46 20.49
C VAL A 275 -8.90 20.71 20.94
N GLY A 276 -9.88 20.60 20.03
CA GLY A 276 -11.29 20.81 20.34
C GLY A 276 -11.82 19.89 21.43
N ARG A 277 -11.48 18.60 21.33
CA ARG A 277 -11.81 17.60 22.36
C ARG A 277 -11.23 17.99 23.72
N ALA A 278 -9.95 18.36 23.77
CA ALA A 278 -9.26 18.73 25.00
C ALA A 278 -9.81 20.03 25.61
N VAL A 279 -10.23 21.00 24.78
CA VAL A 279 -10.92 22.21 25.25
C VAL A 279 -12.18 21.85 26.02
N PHE A 280 -13.08 21.05 25.44
CA PHE A 280 -14.28 20.64 26.16
C PHE A 280 -13.97 19.88 27.46
N MET A 281 -12.96 18.99 27.44
CA MET A 281 -12.57 18.25 28.64
C MET A 281 -12.01 19.17 29.75
N ALA A 282 -11.30 20.23 29.39
CA ALA A 282 -10.69 21.16 30.35
C ALA A 282 -11.70 22.19 30.88
N THR A 283 -12.56 22.74 30.02
CA THR A 283 -13.39 23.92 30.33
C THR A 283 -14.89 23.63 30.42
N GLY A 284 -15.34 22.43 30.04
CA GLY A 284 -16.76 22.16 29.84
C GLY A 284 -17.35 23.08 28.78
N ALA A 285 -18.57 23.59 29.03
CA ALA A 285 -19.35 24.37 28.07
C ALA A 285 -18.96 25.86 27.94
N GLU A 286 -17.89 26.32 28.62
CA GLU A 286 -17.50 27.74 28.69
C GLU A 286 -17.35 28.39 27.30
N TYR A 287 -16.75 27.68 26.35
CA TYR A 287 -16.46 28.17 25.00
C TYR A 287 -17.47 27.72 23.93
N GLU A 288 -18.63 27.20 24.34
CA GLU A 288 -19.63 26.66 23.40
C GLU A 288 -20.09 27.69 22.36
N THR A 289 -20.37 28.92 22.78
CA THR A 289 -20.79 30.01 21.88
C THR A 289 -19.65 30.61 21.06
N ALA A 290 -18.40 30.44 21.49
CA ALA A 290 -17.23 30.84 20.72
C ALA A 290 -16.89 29.82 19.63
N ILE A 291 -17.27 28.55 19.81
CA ILE A 291 -16.94 27.46 18.90
C ILE A 291 -18.10 27.16 17.94
N ILE A 292 -19.28 26.80 18.45
CA ILE A 292 -20.35 26.19 17.64
C ILE A 292 -20.93 27.13 16.57
N PRO A 293 -21.17 28.44 16.78
CA PRO A 293 -21.60 29.30 15.68
C PRO A 293 -20.43 29.87 14.85
N ALA A 294 -19.31 30.25 15.48
CA ALA A 294 -18.25 31.00 14.79
C ALA A 294 -17.27 30.12 14.00
N LYS A 295 -17.00 28.89 14.49
CA LYS A 295 -16.01 28.00 13.88
C LYS A 295 -16.59 27.10 12.80
N LEU A 296 -17.90 26.85 12.83
CA LEU A 296 -18.60 26.11 11.78
C LEU A 296 -18.71 26.84 10.44
N GLU A 297 -18.39 28.14 10.42
CA GLU A 297 -18.32 28.95 9.19
C GLU A 297 -16.87 29.33 8.82
N GLY A 298 -15.89 28.77 9.56
CA GLY A 298 -14.48 29.08 9.43
C GLY A 298 -13.73 28.25 8.37
N ASN A 299 -12.41 28.24 8.49
CA ASN A 299 -11.52 27.46 7.62
C ASN A 299 -11.53 25.96 8.03
N PRO A 300 -10.86 25.05 7.29
CA PRO A 300 -10.81 23.63 7.66
C PRO A 300 -10.27 23.35 9.08
N THR A 301 -9.34 24.16 9.58
CA THR A 301 -8.79 24.06 10.95
C THR A 301 -9.89 24.35 11.98
N ASP A 302 -10.65 25.43 11.79
CA ASP A 302 -11.79 25.80 12.64
C ASP A 302 -12.86 24.70 12.68
N LEU A 303 -13.17 24.10 11.51
CA LEU A 303 -14.12 22.99 11.43
C LEU A 303 -13.66 21.76 12.20
N GLN A 304 -12.38 21.40 12.11
CA GLN A 304 -11.82 20.28 12.85
C GLN A 304 -11.82 20.55 14.35
N LEU A 305 -11.43 21.76 14.77
CA LEU A 305 -11.53 22.20 16.17
C LEU A 305 -12.98 22.08 16.69
N ALA A 306 -13.96 22.59 15.94
CA ALA A 306 -15.37 22.47 16.29
C ALA A 306 -15.84 21.01 16.35
N CYS A 307 -15.44 20.19 15.38
CA CYS A 307 -15.78 18.75 15.34
C CYS A 307 -15.33 18.03 16.62
N GLY A 308 -14.08 18.25 17.03
CA GLY A 308 -13.55 17.67 18.26
C GLY A 308 -14.30 18.07 19.52
N TYR A 309 -14.67 19.35 19.61
CA TYR A 309 -15.43 19.88 20.72
C TYR A 309 -16.86 19.32 20.76
N VAL A 310 -17.57 19.39 19.63
CA VAL A 310 -18.96 18.92 19.48
C VAL A 310 -19.06 17.43 19.73
N TRP A 311 -18.18 16.62 19.14
CA TRP A 311 -18.18 15.16 19.32
C TRP A 311 -18.00 14.77 20.80
N ASN A 312 -17.18 15.51 21.54
CA ASN A 312 -16.93 15.22 22.96
C ASN A 312 -18.01 15.78 23.89
N ARG A 313 -18.75 16.82 23.46
CA ARG A 313 -19.90 17.37 24.18
C ARG A 313 -21.18 16.58 23.94
N PHE A 314 -21.40 16.07 22.73
CA PHE A 314 -22.65 15.43 22.36
C PHE A 314 -22.83 14.07 23.07
N SER A 315 -24.04 13.84 23.60
CA SER A 315 -24.49 12.54 24.05
C SER A 315 -25.68 12.11 23.20
N PRO A 316 -25.74 10.85 22.69
CA PRO A 316 -26.89 10.36 21.93
C PRO A 316 -28.24 10.42 22.67
N GLU A 317 -28.22 10.64 23.99
CA GLU A 317 -29.41 10.80 24.84
C GLU A 317 -29.83 12.28 25.02
N ASP A 318 -29.03 13.25 24.57
CA ASP A 318 -29.18 14.69 24.82
C ASP A 318 -29.43 15.47 23.50
N TRP A 319 -30.54 15.16 22.82
CA TRP A 319 -30.95 15.86 21.60
C TRP A 319 -31.46 17.27 21.84
N ASP A 320 -31.96 17.57 23.04
CA ASP A 320 -32.39 18.92 23.42
C ASP A 320 -31.23 19.91 23.36
N TRP A 321 -30.03 19.50 23.78
CA TRP A 321 -28.83 20.31 23.59
C TRP A 321 -28.48 20.49 22.12
N ALA A 322 -28.55 19.43 21.31
CA ALA A 322 -28.25 19.52 19.89
C ALA A 322 -29.19 20.49 19.17
N ASP A 323 -30.47 20.51 19.55
CA ASP A 323 -31.47 21.46 19.05
C ASP A 323 -31.14 22.90 19.45
N HIS A 324 -30.69 23.11 20.69
CA HIS A 324 -30.22 24.42 21.11
C HIS A 324 -28.98 24.86 20.32
N ALA A 325 -27.97 24.01 20.23
CA ALA A 325 -26.70 24.29 19.59
C ALA A 325 -26.84 24.56 18.07
N VAL A 326 -27.66 23.77 17.36
CA VAL A 326 -27.93 23.99 15.94
C VAL A 326 -28.73 25.28 15.71
N SER A 327 -29.56 25.70 16.66
CA SER A 327 -30.29 26.98 16.58
C SER A 327 -29.39 28.21 16.65
N LEU A 328 -28.17 28.07 17.19
CA LEU A 328 -27.16 29.14 17.19
C LEU A 328 -26.52 29.33 15.81
N CYS A 329 -26.62 28.34 14.93
CA CYS A 329 -26.07 28.39 13.58
C CYS A 329 -26.92 29.29 12.66
N GLN A 330 -26.26 30.21 11.95
CA GLN A 330 -26.94 31.24 11.17
C GLN A 330 -27.27 30.80 9.74
N THR A 331 -26.45 29.89 9.17
CA THR A 331 -26.56 29.46 7.78
C THR A 331 -26.92 27.97 7.66
N ASP A 332 -27.49 27.58 6.53
CA ASP A 332 -27.83 26.18 6.26
C ASP A 332 -26.58 25.28 6.20
N ILE A 333 -25.44 25.84 5.79
CA ILE A 333 -24.13 25.16 5.78
C ILE A 333 -23.66 24.90 7.22
N SER A 334 -23.69 25.90 8.11
CA SER A 334 -23.24 25.69 9.50
C SER A 334 -24.14 24.72 10.26
N ARG A 335 -25.46 24.76 10.02
CA ARG A 335 -26.41 23.76 10.54
C ARG A 335 -26.08 22.34 10.06
N ALA A 336 -25.85 22.18 8.76
CA ALA A 336 -25.47 20.90 8.18
C ALA A 336 -24.14 20.38 8.76
N TYR A 337 -23.16 21.26 8.94
CA TYR A 337 -21.86 20.91 9.50
C TYR A 337 -21.98 20.45 10.94
N PHE A 338 -22.73 21.19 11.77
CA PHE A 338 -23.03 20.79 13.14
C PHE A 338 -23.65 19.40 13.19
N LEU A 339 -24.72 19.16 12.43
CA LEU A 339 -25.40 17.87 12.40
C LEU A 339 -24.49 16.74 11.90
N SER A 340 -23.59 17.02 10.95
CA SER A 340 -22.63 16.03 10.42
C SER A 340 -21.58 15.58 11.44
N MET A 341 -21.38 16.35 12.52
CA MET A 341 -20.49 16.04 13.64
C MET A 341 -21.19 15.23 14.74
N LEU A 342 -22.50 14.98 14.63
CA LEU A 342 -23.25 14.15 15.56
C LEU A 342 -23.26 12.68 15.10
N THR A 343 -23.83 11.80 15.92
CA THR A 343 -23.99 10.38 15.56
C THR A 343 -24.81 10.22 14.28
N PHE A 344 -24.25 9.51 13.29
CA PHE A 344 -24.93 9.17 12.04
C PHE A 344 -26.15 8.26 12.32
N SER A 345 -27.35 8.85 12.35
CA SER A 345 -28.56 8.20 12.86
C SER A 345 -29.81 8.81 12.24
N LEU A 346 -30.92 8.06 12.27
CA LEU A 346 -32.21 8.51 11.74
C LEU A 346 -32.67 9.86 12.31
N GLU A 347 -32.38 10.13 13.59
CA GLU A 347 -32.73 11.39 14.23
C GLU A 347 -31.92 12.58 13.67
N ALA A 348 -30.62 12.40 13.40
CA ALA A 348 -29.81 13.41 12.72
C ALA A 348 -30.35 13.71 11.31
N TRP A 349 -30.77 12.68 10.58
CA TRP A 349 -31.30 12.80 9.22
C TRP A 349 -32.62 13.56 9.21
N ARG A 350 -33.54 13.21 10.11
CA ARG A 350 -34.82 13.92 10.30
C ARG A 350 -34.62 15.39 10.63
N LYS A 351 -33.71 15.71 11.56
CA LYS A 351 -33.40 17.09 11.90
C LYS A 351 -32.80 17.87 10.73
N ALA A 352 -31.95 17.24 9.93
CA ALA A 352 -31.42 17.86 8.71
C ALA A 352 -32.54 18.17 7.70
N ASP A 353 -33.50 17.25 7.53
CA ASP A 353 -34.67 17.43 6.66
C ASP A 353 -35.63 18.51 7.19
N ASP A 354 -35.89 18.54 8.51
CA ASP A 354 -36.77 19.51 9.18
C ASP A 354 -36.23 20.96 9.07
N LEU A 355 -34.91 21.12 9.05
CA LEU A 355 -34.23 22.40 8.82
C LEU A 355 -34.24 22.85 7.36
N GLY A 356 -34.79 22.04 6.46
CA GLY A 356 -35.05 22.38 5.06
C GLY A 356 -34.10 21.71 4.05
N PRO A 357 -34.48 21.69 2.77
CA PRO A 357 -33.80 20.90 1.73
C PRO A 357 -32.35 21.32 1.49
N SER A 358 -32.00 22.60 1.68
CA SER A 358 -30.62 23.08 1.54
C SER A 358 -29.72 22.54 2.64
N THR A 359 -30.21 22.48 3.89
CA THR A 359 -29.48 21.92 5.02
C THR A 359 -29.29 20.42 4.85
N ALA A 360 -30.36 19.70 4.47
CA ALA A 360 -30.31 18.27 4.19
C ALA A 360 -29.28 17.93 3.10
N GLN A 361 -29.29 18.66 1.98
CA GLN A 361 -28.33 18.46 0.90
C GLN A 361 -26.89 18.62 1.40
N HIS A 362 -26.58 19.73 2.10
CA HIS A 362 -25.23 19.98 2.60
C HIS A 362 -24.77 18.96 3.65
N TYR A 363 -25.71 18.42 4.45
CA TYR A 363 -25.44 17.36 5.41
C TYR A 363 -25.01 16.08 4.70
N TRP A 364 -25.81 15.59 3.75
CA TRP A 364 -25.54 14.36 3.02
C TRP A 364 -24.25 14.45 2.17
N GLU A 365 -23.95 15.63 1.60
CA GLU A 365 -22.71 15.90 0.87
C GLU A 365 -21.43 15.72 1.71
N ARG A 366 -21.52 15.69 3.05
CA ARG A 366 -20.32 15.76 3.92
C ARG A 366 -20.28 14.75 5.05
N VAL A 367 -21.42 14.28 5.54
CA VAL A 367 -21.48 13.41 6.72
C VAL A 367 -20.62 12.15 6.55
N HIS A 368 -19.93 11.77 7.63
CA HIS A 368 -19.24 10.50 7.69
C HIS A 368 -20.26 9.38 7.92
N ALA A 369 -20.59 8.63 6.87
CA ALA A 369 -21.61 7.61 6.86
C ALA A 369 -21.16 6.31 7.56
N HIS A 370 -20.99 6.37 8.88
CA HIS A 370 -20.61 5.21 9.69
C HIS A 370 -21.39 5.18 11.00
N ASN A 371 -22.16 4.11 11.19
CA ASN A 371 -22.72 3.74 12.48
C ASN A 371 -23.06 2.23 12.47
N PRO A 372 -22.39 1.40 13.29
CA PRO A 372 -22.63 -0.05 13.31
C PRO A 372 -23.98 -0.45 13.91
N LYS A 373 -24.73 0.50 14.49
CA LYS A 373 -26.03 0.25 15.14
C LYS A 373 -27.23 0.47 14.22
N LEU A 374 -27.02 0.83 12.96
CA LEU A 374 -28.12 1.02 12.01
C LEU A 374 -28.79 -0.31 11.69
N THR A 375 -30.11 -0.27 11.56
CA THR A 375 -30.91 -1.37 11.04
C THR A 375 -30.71 -1.54 9.52
N PRO A 376 -30.99 -2.71 8.93
CA PRO A 376 -30.90 -2.89 7.47
C PRO A 376 -31.71 -1.86 6.67
N ASP A 377 -32.92 -1.50 7.14
CA ASP A 377 -33.76 -0.50 6.48
C ASP A 377 -33.13 0.90 6.53
N GLU A 378 -32.52 1.28 7.65
CA GLU A 378 -31.81 2.56 7.79
C GLU A 378 -30.53 2.60 6.94
N VAL A 379 -29.83 1.47 6.80
CA VAL A 379 -28.67 1.34 5.90
C VAL A 379 -29.10 1.55 4.46
N SER A 380 -30.17 0.89 4.00
CA SER A 380 -30.70 1.06 2.64
C SER A 380 -31.16 2.50 2.37
N LEU A 381 -31.84 3.11 3.34
CA LEU A 381 -32.26 4.52 3.26
C LEU A 381 -31.05 5.45 3.12
N ALA A 382 -30.04 5.28 3.98
CA ALA A 382 -28.82 6.08 3.96
C ALA A 382 -28.02 5.89 2.67
N ALA A 383 -27.87 4.66 2.18
CA ALA A 383 -27.21 4.38 0.91
C ALA A 383 -27.89 5.10 -0.25
N SER A 384 -29.23 5.04 -0.31
CA SER A 384 -30.02 5.77 -1.30
C SER A 384 -29.80 7.28 -1.22
N LYS A 385 -29.84 7.87 -0.01
CA LYS A 385 -29.57 9.30 0.20
C LYS A 385 -28.16 9.73 -0.20
N LEU A 386 -27.15 8.90 0.03
CA LEU A 386 -25.78 9.17 -0.40
C LEU A 386 -25.64 9.10 -1.92
N ILE A 387 -26.33 8.17 -2.58
CA ILE A 387 -26.37 8.07 -4.05
C ILE A 387 -27.05 9.30 -4.67
N GLU A 388 -28.16 9.79 -4.08
CA GLU A 388 -28.87 10.99 -4.53
C GLU A 388 -27.94 12.23 -4.59
N VAL A 389 -26.97 12.35 -3.67
CA VAL A 389 -25.98 13.44 -3.63
C VAL A 389 -24.64 13.08 -4.29
N GLU A 390 -24.62 12.07 -5.17
CA GLU A 390 -23.45 11.59 -5.93
C GLU A 390 -22.28 11.06 -5.07
N ARG A 391 -22.53 10.66 -3.81
CA ARG A 391 -21.53 10.06 -2.89
C ARG A 391 -21.59 8.54 -2.87
N VAL A 392 -21.41 7.95 -4.05
CA VAL A 392 -21.46 6.49 -4.23
C VAL A 392 -20.35 5.77 -3.47
N ASP A 393 -19.19 6.42 -3.26
CA ASP A 393 -18.09 5.93 -2.44
C ASP A 393 -18.50 5.73 -0.97
N ALA A 394 -19.19 6.71 -0.38
CA ALA A 394 -19.70 6.60 0.98
C ALA A 394 -20.80 5.54 1.12
N ALA A 395 -21.66 5.38 0.10
CA ALA A 395 -22.68 4.33 0.07
C ALA A 395 -22.05 2.93 0.04
N ILE A 396 -21.01 2.72 -0.80
CA ILE A 396 -20.25 1.46 -0.88
C ILE A 396 -19.60 1.13 0.46
N LEU A 397 -18.95 2.12 1.09
CA LEU A 397 -18.34 1.94 2.41
C LEU A 397 -19.39 1.53 3.45
N LEU A 398 -20.50 2.26 3.54
CA LEU A 398 -21.59 1.99 4.48
C LEU A 398 -22.13 0.56 4.31
N LEU A 399 -22.46 0.16 3.08
CA LEU A 399 -22.99 -1.17 2.78
C LEU A 399 -21.96 -2.27 3.09
N SER A 400 -20.70 -2.08 2.72
CA SER A 400 -19.62 -3.04 2.97
C SER A 400 -19.37 -3.25 4.46
N MET A 401 -19.53 -2.20 5.28
CA MET A 401 -19.45 -2.37 6.73
C MET A 401 -20.67 -3.11 7.27
N ALA A 402 -21.85 -2.88 6.70
CA ALA A 402 -23.09 -3.50 7.13
C ALA A 402 -23.23 -4.98 6.73
N THR A 403 -22.45 -5.48 5.75
CA THR A 403 -22.43 -6.93 5.39
C THR A 403 -21.96 -7.81 6.54
N HIS A 404 -21.25 -7.24 7.51
CA HIS A 404 -20.75 -7.92 8.71
C HIS A 404 -21.76 -7.96 9.86
N SER A 405 -22.94 -7.34 9.69
CA SER A 405 -23.99 -7.34 10.71
C SER A 405 -24.75 -8.69 10.74
N GLU A 406 -25.39 -8.99 11.88
CA GLU A 406 -26.18 -10.23 12.04
C GLU A 406 -27.44 -10.27 11.15
N HIS A 407 -27.88 -9.12 10.64
CA HIS A 407 -29.09 -9.00 9.86
C HIS A 407 -28.78 -8.93 8.36
N PRO A 408 -29.48 -9.71 7.51
CA PRO A 408 -29.25 -9.66 6.09
C PRO A 408 -29.65 -8.31 5.50
N LEU A 409 -28.82 -7.80 4.59
CA LEU A 409 -29.12 -6.61 3.78
C LEU A 409 -29.99 -7.00 2.60
N ASP A 410 -30.75 -6.03 2.11
CA ASP A 410 -31.50 -6.18 0.86
C ASP A 410 -30.54 -6.27 -0.34
N PRO A 411 -30.48 -7.41 -1.06
CA PRO A 411 -29.62 -7.56 -2.23
C PRO A 411 -29.88 -6.50 -3.32
N GLU A 412 -31.11 -6.00 -3.43
CA GLU A 412 -31.46 -5.00 -4.44
C GLU A 412 -30.67 -3.70 -4.22
N CYS A 413 -30.54 -3.25 -2.97
CA CYS A 413 -29.79 -2.04 -2.62
C CYS A 413 -28.30 -2.17 -3.01
N LEU A 414 -27.69 -3.34 -2.79
CA LEU A 414 -26.30 -3.59 -3.16
C LEU A 414 -26.12 -3.60 -4.68
N LEU A 415 -27.03 -4.27 -5.40
CA LEU A 415 -27.02 -4.32 -6.87
C LEU A 415 -27.16 -2.93 -7.47
N GLU A 416 -28.15 -2.15 -7.03
CA GLU A 416 -28.37 -0.77 -7.50
C GLU A 416 -27.16 0.14 -7.25
N THR A 417 -26.51 -0.02 -6.09
CA THR A 417 -25.30 0.76 -5.75
C THR A 417 -24.16 0.44 -6.71
N LEU A 418 -23.87 -0.84 -6.95
CA LEU A 418 -22.81 -1.27 -7.88
C LEU A 418 -23.14 -0.90 -9.33
N GLU A 419 -24.40 -1.02 -9.75
CA GLU A 419 -24.87 -0.61 -11.07
C GLU A 419 -24.79 0.91 -11.26
N THR A 420 -24.98 1.69 -10.20
CA THR A 420 -24.80 3.14 -10.25
C THR A 420 -23.36 3.49 -10.61
N VAL A 421 -22.36 2.80 -10.04
CA VAL A 421 -20.94 2.98 -10.42
C VAL A 421 -20.73 2.74 -11.91
N MET A 422 -21.36 1.69 -12.47
CA MET A 422 -21.24 1.33 -13.89
C MET A 422 -21.83 2.40 -14.81
N LYS A 423 -22.89 3.10 -14.37
CA LYS A 423 -23.58 4.15 -15.14
C LYS A 423 -22.84 5.49 -15.13
N LEU A 424 -21.87 5.69 -14.24
CA LEU A 424 -21.12 6.94 -14.16
C LEU A 424 -20.20 7.15 -15.38
N PRO A 425 -19.94 8.39 -15.81
CA PRO A 425 -18.95 8.69 -16.83
C PRO A 425 -17.54 8.22 -16.45
N ALA A 426 -16.73 7.83 -17.43
CA ALA A 426 -15.37 7.29 -17.22
C ALA A 426 -14.45 8.16 -16.30
N PRO A 427 -14.45 9.51 -16.39
CA PRO A 427 -13.68 10.33 -15.45
C PRO A 427 -14.10 10.15 -13.99
N ARG A 428 -15.42 10.12 -13.72
CA ARG A 428 -15.96 9.91 -12.37
C ARG A 428 -15.71 8.50 -11.86
N GLN A 429 -15.77 7.48 -12.72
CA GLN A 429 -15.39 6.12 -12.35
C GLN A 429 -13.93 6.05 -11.90
N LYS A 430 -13.03 6.77 -12.59
CA LYS A 430 -11.62 6.82 -12.22
C LYS A 430 -11.42 7.50 -10.86
N GLU A 431 -12.07 8.64 -10.63
CA GLU A 431 -12.02 9.34 -9.34
C GLU A 431 -12.54 8.46 -8.19
N LEU A 432 -13.63 7.71 -8.41
CA LEU A 432 -14.15 6.77 -7.42
C LEU A 432 -13.17 5.64 -7.12
N ARG A 433 -12.51 5.06 -8.14
CA ARG A 433 -11.49 4.02 -7.94
C ARG A 433 -10.27 4.52 -7.16
N GLU A 434 -9.99 5.82 -7.20
CA GLU A 434 -8.92 6.43 -6.39
C GLU A 434 -9.35 6.68 -4.94
N ARG A 435 -10.65 6.75 -4.65
CA ARG A 435 -11.22 7.02 -3.32
C ARG A 435 -11.64 5.76 -2.56
N ILE A 436 -12.11 4.75 -3.26
CA ILE A 436 -12.66 3.52 -2.67
C ILE A 436 -11.57 2.47 -2.57
N ASP A 437 -11.41 1.86 -1.39
CA ASP A 437 -10.63 0.64 -1.25
C ASP A 437 -11.33 -0.50 -2.00
N GLN A 438 -10.62 -1.13 -2.93
CA GLN A 438 -11.08 -2.28 -3.70
C GLN A 438 -11.67 -3.40 -2.82
N HIS A 439 -11.19 -3.53 -1.58
CA HIS A 439 -11.73 -4.46 -0.60
C HIS A 439 -13.25 -4.29 -0.40
N HIS A 440 -13.76 -3.06 -0.32
CA HIS A 440 -15.20 -2.83 -0.09
C HIS A 440 -16.06 -3.30 -1.25
N ILE A 441 -15.61 -3.09 -2.49
CA ILE A 441 -16.34 -3.57 -3.67
C ILE A 441 -16.33 -5.09 -3.71
N GLN A 442 -15.17 -5.71 -3.41
CA GLN A 442 -15.05 -7.16 -3.35
C GLN A 442 -16.01 -7.75 -2.30
N GLU A 443 -16.08 -7.17 -1.09
CA GLU A 443 -17.01 -7.59 -0.03
C GLU A 443 -18.48 -7.54 -0.48
N LEU A 444 -18.92 -6.47 -1.15
CA LEU A 444 -20.30 -6.39 -1.65
C LEU A 444 -20.59 -7.48 -2.69
N ILE A 445 -19.67 -7.72 -3.61
CA ILE A 445 -19.81 -8.78 -4.62
C ILE A 445 -19.83 -10.15 -3.95
N GLY A 446 -18.92 -10.41 -3.01
CA GLY A 446 -18.86 -11.66 -2.25
C GLY A 446 -20.12 -11.92 -1.43
N TYR A 447 -20.68 -10.88 -0.82
CA TYR A 447 -21.97 -10.96 -0.12
C TYR A 447 -23.09 -11.38 -1.08
N LEU A 448 -23.21 -10.73 -2.24
CA LEU A 448 -24.21 -11.06 -3.26
C LEU A 448 -24.06 -12.48 -3.81
N GLN A 449 -22.82 -12.95 -4.04
CA GLN A 449 -22.55 -14.33 -4.49
C GLN A 449 -23.02 -15.40 -3.50
N ASN A 450 -23.02 -15.08 -2.20
CA ASN A 450 -23.42 -16.02 -1.16
C ASN A 450 -24.93 -16.02 -0.90
N GLN A 451 -25.70 -15.07 -1.48
CA GLN A 451 -27.15 -15.06 -1.41
C GLN A 451 -27.71 -16.07 -2.42
N SER A 452 -28.35 -17.13 -1.92
CA SER A 452 -28.72 -18.34 -2.67
C SER A 452 -29.84 -18.20 -3.72
N SER A 453 -30.18 -16.99 -4.19
CA SER A 453 -31.24 -16.79 -5.18
C SER A 453 -30.67 -16.60 -6.58
N GLY A 454 -31.03 -17.51 -7.50
CA GLY A 454 -30.71 -17.40 -8.93
C GLY A 454 -31.38 -16.19 -9.62
N ASP A 455 -32.23 -15.45 -8.91
CA ASP A 455 -32.99 -14.31 -9.41
C ASP A 455 -32.11 -13.16 -9.92
N TYR A 456 -30.88 -13.04 -9.39
CA TYR A 456 -29.97 -11.94 -9.72
C TYR A 456 -28.71 -12.38 -10.50
N GLU A 457 -28.62 -13.65 -10.90
CA GLU A 457 -27.40 -14.24 -11.52
C GLU A 457 -26.91 -13.43 -12.74
N CYS A 458 -27.83 -12.98 -13.60
CA CYS A 458 -27.48 -12.19 -14.79
C CYS A 458 -26.95 -10.78 -14.45
N ARG A 459 -27.53 -10.12 -13.45
CA ARG A 459 -27.09 -8.79 -13.00
C ARG A 459 -25.72 -8.91 -12.34
N LEU A 460 -25.56 -9.89 -11.46
CA LEU A 460 -24.31 -10.16 -10.78
C LEU A 460 -23.18 -10.52 -11.76
N ALA A 461 -23.45 -11.33 -12.79
CA ALA A 461 -22.47 -11.61 -13.84
C ALA A 461 -22.02 -10.33 -14.57
N THR A 462 -22.93 -9.40 -14.83
CA THR A 462 -22.61 -8.11 -15.46
C THR A 462 -21.74 -7.23 -14.55
N ILE A 463 -22.05 -7.22 -13.25
CA ILE A 463 -21.28 -6.51 -12.21
C ILE A 463 -19.87 -7.13 -12.08
N GLU A 464 -19.77 -8.46 -11.94
CA GLU A 464 -18.49 -9.16 -11.88
C GLU A 464 -17.64 -8.88 -13.12
N TRP A 465 -18.23 -8.85 -14.31
CA TRP A 465 -17.50 -8.54 -15.54
C TRP A 465 -16.94 -7.12 -15.54
N PHE A 466 -17.73 -6.15 -15.07
CA PHE A 466 -17.29 -4.76 -14.97
C PHE A 466 -16.17 -4.57 -13.95
N PHE A 467 -16.27 -5.25 -12.80
CA PHE A 467 -15.30 -5.19 -11.70
C PHE A 467 -14.24 -6.30 -11.75
N LEU A 468 -14.12 -7.03 -12.85
CA LEU A 468 -13.20 -8.17 -12.97
C LEU A 468 -11.74 -7.86 -12.60
N PRO A 469 -11.17 -6.68 -12.92
CA PRO A 469 -9.81 -6.33 -12.47
C PRO A 469 -9.62 -6.35 -10.95
N LEU A 470 -10.72 -6.24 -10.18
CA LEU A 470 -10.72 -6.28 -8.73
C LEU A 470 -11.02 -7.69 -8.18
N LEU A 471 -11.25 -8.69 -9.03
CA LEU A 471 -11.61 -10.07 -8.64
C LEU A 471 -10.55 -11.09 -9.08
N GLY A 472 -9.30 -10.64 -9.29
CA GLY A 472 -8.18 -11.50 -9.69
C GLY A 472 -7.69 -12.44 -8.58
N GLU A 473 -6.63 -13.21 -8.87
CA GLU A 473 -6.09 -14.27 -8.01
C GLU A 473 -5.68 -13.84 -6.59
N PHE A 474 -5.27 -12.58 -6.41
CA PHE A 474 -4.86 -12.02 -5.11
C PHE A 474 -5.99 -11.30 -4.37
N SER A 475 -7.23 -11.41 -4.86
CA SER A 475 -8.41 -10.73 -4.29
C SER A 475 -9.05 -11.59 -3.20
N ILE A 476 -9.80 -10.98 -2.28
CA ILE A 476 -10.52 -11.73 -1.23
C ILE A 476 -11.70 -12.54 -1.79
N HIS A 477 -12.23 -12.12 -2.94
CA HIS A 477 -13.30 -12.80 -3.66
C HIS A 477 -12.95 -12.95 -5.14
N SER A 478 -13.36 -14.08 -5.72
CA SER A 478 -13.20 -14.41 -7.14
C SER A 478 -14.53 -14.22 -7.90
N PRO A 479 -14.55 -14.14 -9.25
CA PRO A 479 -15.77 -13.95 -10.03
C PRO A 479 -16.55 -15.28 -10.14
N LYS A 480 -17.14 -15.72 -9.02
CA LYS A 480 -17.78 -17.04 -8.89
C LYS A 480 -18.95 -17.20 -9.84
N THR A 481 -19.74 -16.14 -10.08
CA THR A 481 -20.90 -16.22 -10.98
C THR A 481 -20.45 -16.40 -12.42
N LEU A 482 -19.44 -15.67 -12.88
CA LEU A 482 -18.86 -15.83 -14.22
C LEU A 482 -18.18 -17.20 -14.39
N HIS A 483 -17.46 -17.69 -13.37
CA HIS A 483 -16.90 -19.05 -13.39
C HIS A 483 -17.99 -20.13 -13.46
N SER A 484 -19.09 -19.95 -12.74
CA SER A 484 -20.24 -20.86 -12.84
C SER A 484 -20.90 -20.83 -14.23
N GLN A 485 -20.93 -19.66 -14.88
CA GLN A 485 -21.41 -19.56 -16.27
C GLN A 485 -20.47 -20.25 -17.27
N LEU A 486 -19.14 -20.18 -17.06
CA LEU A 486 -18.17 -20.93 -17.86
C LEU A 486 -18.37 -22.45 -17.74
N GLU A 487 -18.64 -22.92 -16.52
CA GLU A 487 -18.93 -24.32 -16.26
C GLU A 487 -20.23 -24.78 -16.96
N LYS A 488 -21.32 -24.01 -16.82
CA LYS A 488 -22.64 -24.37 -17.36
C LYS A 488 -22.77 -24.20 -18.87
N SER A 489 -21.96 -23.33 -19.51
CA SER A 489 -22.15 -22.91 -20.90
C SER A 489 -20.89 -23.07 -21.75
N PRO A 490 -20.73 -24.19 -22.48
CA PRO A 490 -19.70 -24.38 -23.51
C PRO A 490 -19.60 -23.22 -24.51
N LYS A 491 -20.76 -22.62 -24.83
CA LYS A 491 -20.85 -21.49 -25.76
C LYS A 491 -20.17 -20.25 -25.20
N PHE A 492 -20.39 -19.93 -23.93
CA PHE A 492 -19.79 -18.76 -23.28
C PHE A 492 -18.26 -18.86 -23.23
N PHE A 493 -17.74 -20.06 -22.93
CA PHE A 493 -16.29 -20.33 -23.00
C PHE A 493 -15.71 -20.01 -24.38
N ILE A 494 -16.33 -20.49 -25.46
CA ILE A 494 -15.86 -20.22 -26.83
C ILE A 494 -16.01 -18.76 -27.23
N GLU A 495 -17.03 -18.06 -26.76
CA GLU A 495 -17.19 -16.61 -26.97
C GLU A 495 -16.03 -15.84 -26.32
N LEU A 496 -15.71 -16.11 -25.06
CA LEU A 496 -14.56 -15.50 -24.36
C LEU A 496 -13.22 -15.85 -25.01
N LEU A 497 -13.03 -17.11 -25.40
CA LEU A 497 -11.83 -17.56 -26.10
C LEU A 497 -11.65 -16.80 -27.42
N SER A 498 -12.75 -16.57 -28.14
CA SER A 498 -12.74 -15.81 -29.38
C SER A 498 -12.42 -14.34 -29.18
N VAL A 499 -12.80 -13.76 -28.04
CA VAL A 499 -12.42 -12.39 -27.65
C VAL A 499 -10.94 -12.33 -27.28
N ALA A 500 -10.45 -13.26 -26.46
CA ALA A 500 -9.06 -13.29 -26.00
C ALA A 500 -8.04 -13.50 -27.15
N ASP A 501 -8.43 -14.26 -28.17
CA ASP A 501 -7.63 -14.54 -29.37
C ASP A 501 -7.74 -13.43 -30.45
N HIS A 502 -8.57 -12.41 -30.24
CA HIS A 502 -8.81 -11.41 -31.28
C HIS A 502 -7.68 -10.38 -31.37
N VAL A 503 -6.84 -10.50 -32.41
CA VAL A 503 -5.76 -9.56 -32.70
C VAL A 503 -6.20 -8.57 -33.79
N GLN A 504 -6.53 -7.33 -33.39
CA GLN A 504 -6.74 -6.21 -34.31
C GLN A 504 -5.43 -5.42 -34.51
N GLN A 505 -5.28 -4.78 -35.69
CA GLN A 505 -4.11 -3.95 -36.00
C GLN A 505 -4.10 -2.61 -35.24
N GLU A 506 -5.26 -2.08 -34.85
CA GLU A 506 -5.39 -0.84 -34.06
C GLU A 506 -6.59 -0.90 -33.08
N PRO A 507 -6.50 -1.72 -32.01
CA PRO A 507 -7.61 -1.86 -31.07
C PRO A 507 -7.80 -0.60 -30.23
N THR A 508 -9.06 -0.20 -30.06
CA THR A 508 -9.47 0.83 -29.11
C THR A 508 -9.11 0.41 -27.67
N GLN A 509 -9.06 1.37 -26.74
CA GLN A 509 -8.78 1.04 -25.34
C GLN A 509 -9.84 0.11 -24.73
N GLU A 510 -11.10 0.24 -25.14
CA GLU A 510 -12.19 -0.63 -24.69
C GLU A 510 -11.99 -2.07 -25.18
N GLU A 511 -11.55 -2.25 -26.43
CA GLU A 511 -11.25 -3.58 -26.97
C GLU A 511 -10.05 -4.21 -26.26
N LYS A 512 -8.99 -3.44 -25.99
CA LYS A 512 -7.84 -3.93 -25.20
C LYS A 512 -8.27 -4.41 -23.82
N ASN A 513 -9.10 -3.63 -23.12
CA ASN A 513 -9.61 -4.00 -21.80
C ASN A 513 -10.46 -5.28 -21.89
N ARG A 514 -11.30 -5.43 -22.91
CA ARG A 514 -12.11 -6.65 -23.11
C ARG A 514 -11.27 -7.89 -23.34
N VAL A 515 -10.21 -7.80 -24.14
CA VAL A 515 -9.26 -8.90 -24.36
C VAL A 515 -8.56 -9.27 -23.06
N GLU A 516 -8.06 -8.27 -22.34
CA GLU A 516 -7.40 -8.46 -21.05
C GLU A 516 -8.33 -9.11 -20.02
N TYR A 517 -9.59 -8.67 -19.95
CA TYR A 517 -10.59 -9.21 -19.02
C TYR A 517 -10.96 -10.65 -19.37
N ALA A 518 -11.17 -10.94 -20.67
CA ALA A 518 -11.41 -12.31 -21.12
C ALA A 518 -10.23 -13.23 -20.77
N TYR A 519 -9.00 -12.76 -20.96
CA TYR A 519 -7.80 -13.51 -20.57
C TYR A 519 -7.75 -13.77 -19.06
N HIS A 520 -7.93 -12.74 -18.23
CA HIS A 520 -7.88 -12.87 -16.76
C HIS A 520 -8.98 -13.79 -16.23
N LEU A 521 -10.20 -13.71 -16.78
CA LEU A 521 -11.30 -14.59 -16.39
C LEU A 521 -11.01 -16.06 -16.75
N LEU A 522 -10.51 -16.31 -17.96
CA LEU A 522 -10.16 -17.67 -18.39
C LEU A 522 -8.98 -18.24 -17.58
N HIS A 523 -7.97 -17.43 -17.29
CA HIS A 523 -6.80 -17.84 -16.50
C HIS A 523 -7.13 -18.02 -15.01
N GLY A 524 -8.08 -17.26 -14.47
CA GLY A 524 -8.54 -17.37 -13.08
C GLY A 524 -9.48 -18.54 -12.82
N TRP A 525 -10.01 -19.18 -13.88
CA TRP A 525 -10.96 -20.27 -13.78
C TRP A 525 -10.27 -21.61 -13.54
N LYS A 526 -10.53 -22.22 -12.38
CA LYS A 526 -9.84 -23.43 -11.90
C LYS A 526 -10.78 -24.64 -11.70
N THR A 527 -12.09 -24.46 -11.90
CA THR A 527 -13.09 -25.50 -11.62
C THR A 527 -13.35 -26.32 -12.89
N ILE A 528 -13.16 -27.63 -12.82
CA ILE A 528 -13.38 -28.53 -13.95
C ILE A 528 -14.88 -28.75 -14.18
N PRO A 529 -15.39 -28.63 -15.42
CA PRO A 529 -16.79 -28.92 -15.73
C PRO A 529 -17.23 -30.32 -15.31
N GLY A 530 -18.41 -30.41 -14.69
CA GLY A 530 -18.94 -31.67 -14.16
C GLY A 530 -18.44 -32.02 -12.75
N THR A 531 -17.78 -31.08 -12.06
CA THR A 531 -17.45 -31.23 -10.64
C THR A 531 -18.72 -31.13 -9.79
N GLU A 532 -18.95 -32.14 -8.94
CA GLU A 532 -20.06 -32.14 -7.98
C GLU A 532 -19.70 -31.39 -6.69
N PRO A 533 -20.68 -31.05 -5.84
CA PRO A 533 -20.42 -30.38 -4.56
C PRO A 533 -19.47 -31.14 -3.62
N ASP A 534 -19.30 -32.45 -3.81
CA ASP A 534 -18.35 -33.29 -3.07
C ASP A 534 -16.91 -33.25 -3.63
N GLY A 535 -16.67 -32.48 -4.71
CA GLY A 535 -15.39 -32.33 -5.37
C GLY A 535 -15.06 -33.43 -6.39
N LYS A 536 -15.96 -34.40 -6.61
CA LYS A 536 -15.74 -35.45 -7.61
C LYS A 536 -16.17 -34.98 -8.99
N ILE A 537 -15.43 -35.41 -10.01
CA ILE A 537 -15.71 -35.08 -11.39
C ILE A 537 -16.54 -36.20 -12.01
N GLN A 538 -17.70 -35.86 -12.56
CA GLN A 538 -18.50 -36.77 -13.37
C GLN A 538 -17.96 -36.82 -14.79
N GLU A 539 -17.27 -37.91 -15.11
CA GLU A 539 -16.62 -38.15 -16.40
C GLU A 539 -17.54 -37.89 -17.59
N GLU A 540 -18.76 -38.43 -17.58
CA GLU A 540 -19.71 -38.26 -18.70
C GLU A 540 -20.10 -36.80 -18.96
N LYS A 541 -20.29 -36.02 -17.89
CA LYS A 541 -20.59 -34.58 -18.01
C LYS A 541 -19.38 -33.80 -18.53
N LEU A 542 -18.18 -34.14 -18.04
CA LEU A 542 -16.95 -33.54 -18.52
C LEU A 542 -16.73 -33.87 -20.00
N ARG A 543 -16.95 -35.12 -20.40
CA ARG A 543 -16.86 -35.60 -21.78
C ARG A 543 -17.79 -34.82 -22.69
N GLN A 544 -19.07 -34.77 -22.35
CA GLN A 544 -20.07 -34.01 -23.12
C GLN A 544 -19.68 -32.54 -23.25
N TRP A 545 -19.25 -31.90 -22.15
CA TRP A 545 -18.84 -30.50 -22.16
C TRP A 545 -17.62 -30.28 -23.09
N CYS A 546 -16.61 -31.13 -23.02
CA CYS A 546 -15.41 -31.06 -23.86
C CYS A 546 -15.75 -31.28 -25.35
N GLU A 547 -16.63 -32.23 -25.66
CA GLU A 547 -17.10 -32.47 -27.03
C GLU A 547 -17.80 -31.24 -27.60
N GLU A 548 -18.73 -30.64 -26.84
CA GLU A 548 -19.48 -29.46 -27.26
C GLU A 548 -18.54 -28.26 -27.50
N VAL A 549 -17.64 -27.99 -26.56
CA VAL A 549 -16.63 -26.92 -26.67
C VAL A 549 -15.75 -27.11 -27.90
N ARG A 550 -15.23 -28.32 -28.14
CA ARG A 550 -14.38 -28.62 -29.31
C ARG A 550 -15.16 -28.54 -30.62
N GLN A 551 -16.43 -28.96 -30.65
CA GLN A 551 -17.29 -28.79 -31.82
C GLN A 551 -17.50 -27.32 -32.16
N LEU A 552 -17.72 -26.46 -31.16
CA LEU A 552 -17.85 -25.01 -31.34
C LEU A 552 -16.52 -24.36 -31.75
N ALA A 553 -15.40 -24.76 -31.15
CA ALA A 553 -14.06 -24.27 -31.51
C ALA A 553 -13.69 -24.58 -32.98
N ARG A 554 -14.11 -25.74 -33.51
CA ARG A 554 -13.93 -26.07 -34.94
C ARG A 554 -14.69 -25.10 -35.84
N LYS A 555 -15.92 -24.70 -35.46
CA LYS A 555 -16.73 -23.75 -36.25
C LYS A 555 -16.10 -22.35 -36.28
N THR A 556 -15.33 -21.98 -35.26
CA THR A 556 -14.65 -20.68 -35.15
C THR A 556 -13.16 -20.72 -35.55
N ASN A 557 -12.65 -21.88 -36.02
CA ASN A 557 -11.25 -22.11 -36.36
C ASN A 557 -10.25 -21.87 -35.20
N ARG A 558 -10.65 -22.23 -33.97
CA ARG A 558 -9.88 -22.00 -32.73
C ARG A 558 -9.57 -23.29 -31.96
N LEU A 559 -9.59 -24.45 -32.64
CA LEU A 559 -9.42 -25.75 -31.98
C LEU A 559 -8.09 -25.87 -31.22
N GLY A 560 -6.97 -25.40 -31.79
CA GLY A 560 -5.66 -25.49 -31.13
C GLY A 560 -5.59 -24.71 -29.81
N ILE A 561 -6.04 -23.45 -29.83
CA ILE A 561 -6.06 -22.60 -28.63
C ILE A 561 -7.06 -23.14 -27.61
N CYS A 562 -8.20 -23.65 -28.07
CA CYS A 562 -9.18 -24.32 -27.23
C CYS A 562 -8.57 -25.52 -26.50
N ASP A 563 -7.94 -26.44 -27.24
CA ASP A 563 -7.29 -27.64 -26.68
C ASP A 563 -6.18 -27.23 -25.68
N SER A 564 -5.38 -26.21 -26.00
CA SER A 564 -4.38 -25.66 -25.07
C SER A 564 -4.99 -25.13 -23.77
N LYS A 565 -6.09 -24.37 -23.84
CA LYS A 565 -6.78 -23.88 -22.64
C LYS A 565 -7.49 -24.98 -21.84
N LEU A 566 -7.98 -26.04 -22.49
CA LEU A 566 -8.46 -27.24 -21.80
C LEU A 566 -7.34 -27.90 -21.01
N GLY A 567 -6.15 -28.03 -21.60
CA GLY A 567 -4.97 -28.56 -20.93
C GLY A 567 -4.61 -27.76 -19.68
N GLU A 568 -4.54 -26.43 -19.79
CA GLU A 568 -4.27 -25.54 -18.64
C GLU A 568 -5.31 -25.74 -17.51
N LEU A 569 -6.60 -25.81 -17.86
CA LEU A 569 -7.68 -26.05 -16.90
C LEU A 569 -7.54 -27.41 -16.19
N PHE A 570 -7.16 -28.46 -16.92
CA PHE A 570 -6.97 -29.80 -16.37
C PHE A 570 -5.78 -29.92 -15.40
N ALA A 571 -4.85 -28.95 -15.40
CA ALA A 571 -3.82 -28.87 -14.37
C ALA A 571 -4.41 -28.61 -12.96
N HIS A 572 -5.67 -28.17 -12.85
CA HIS A 572 -6.39 -27.97 -11.59
C HIS A 572 -7.22 -29.17 -11.14
N ALA A 573 -7.08 -30.33 -11.79
CA ALA A 573 -7.79 -31.54 -11.42
C ALA A 573 -7.48 -31.99 -9.99
N PRO A 574 -8.44 -32.59 -9.27
CA PRO A 574 -8.17 -33.27 -8.01
C PRO A 574 -7.37 -34.56 -8.25
N SER A 575 -6.79 -35.11 -7.19
CA SER A 575 -6.24 -36.47 -7.18
C SER A 575 -7.33 -37.49 -6.92
N ASP A 576 -7.12 -38.72 -7.39
CA ASP A 576 -7.91 -39.89 -7.00
C ASP A 576 -7.72 -40.24 -5.51
N PRO A 577 -8.62 -41.02 -4.90
CA PRO A 577 -8.51 -41.43 -3.49
C PRO A 577 -7.21 -42.19 -3.14
N ASP A 578 -6.54 -42.78 -4.11
CA ASP A 578 -5.26 -43.47 -3.97
C ASP A 578 -4.04 -42.52 -4.07
N GLY A 579 -4.28 -41.22 -4.28
CA GLY A 579 -3.28 -40.18 -4.44
C GLY A 579 -2.73 -40.04 -5.87
N THR A 580 -3.26 -40.78 -6.84
CA THR A 580 -2.88 -40.65 -8.26
C THR A 580 -3.44 -39.36 -8.83
N TRP A 581 -2.63 -38.64 -9.62
CA TRP A 581 -3.01 -37.35 -10.22
C TRP A 581 -2.56 -37.27 -11.68
N PRO A 582 -3.37 -36.70 -12.59
CA PRO A 582 -4.76 -36.23 -12.41
C PRO A 582 -5.74 -37.36 -12.09
N CYS A 583 -6.95 -37.03 -11.60
CA CYS A 583 -7.99 -38.04 -11.38
C CYS A 583 -8.37 -38.79 -12.67
N GLU A 584 -8.87 -40.02 -12.54
CA GLU A 584 -9.17 -40.93 -13.67
C GLU A 584 -10.02 -40.27 -14.75
N ALA A 585 -11.11 -39.59 -14.36
CA ALA A 585 -12.00 -38.89 -15.30
C ALA A 585 -11.28 -37.88 -16.20
N VAL A 586 -10.25 -37.17 -15.69
CA VAL A 586 -9.47 -36.22 -16.49
C VAL A 586 -8.48 -36.96 -17.37
N ARG A 587 -7.85 -38.04 -16.86
CA ARG A 587 -6.93 -38.87 -17.64
C ARG A 587 -7.60 -39.47 -18.87
N GLU A 588 -8.78 -40.05 -18.72
CA GLU A 588 -9.57 -40.62 -19.84
C GLU A 588 -9.85 -39.59 -20.94
N ILE A 589 -10.18 -38.36 -20.56
CA ILE A 589 -10.46 -37.27 -21.52
C ILE A 589 -9.19 -36.78 -22.21
N VAL A 590 -8.09 -36.65 -21.47
CA VAL A 590 -6.79 -36.25 -22.03
C VAL A 590 -6.32 -37.29 -23.07
N GLU A 591 -6.47 -38.59 -22.77
CA GLU A 591 -6.10 -39.65 -23.71
C GLU A 591 -7.00 -39.73 -24.93
N GLU A 592 -8.31 -39.56 -24.76
CA GLU A 592 -9.24 -39.55 -25.88
C GLU A 592 -8.95 -38.37 -26.84
N ILE A 593 -8.66 -37.18 -26.28
CA ILE A 593 -8.40 -35.99 -27.08
C ILE A 593 -7.03 -36.09 -27.77
N GLY A 594 -5.98 -36.46 -27.03
CA GLY A 594 -4.66 -36.82 -27.56
C GLY A 594 -3.99 -35.78 -28.48
N THR A 595 -4.26 -34.48 -28.32
CA THR A 595 -3.67 -33.42 -29.17
C THR A 595 -2.44 -32.78 -28.53
N GLU A 596 -1.44 -32.46 -29.35
CA GLU A 596 -0.19 -31.83 -28.89
C GLU A 596 -0.45 -30.51 -28.14
N GLU A 597 -1.41 -29.70 -28.63
CA GLU A 597 -1.77 -28.43 -27.99
C GLU A 597 -2.38 -28.61 -26.60
N LEU A 598 -3.22 -29.63 -26.41
CA LEU A 598 -3.75 -29.97 -25.08
C LEU A 598 -2.62 -30.40 -24.14
N GLY A 599 -1.71 -31.26 -24.63
CA GLY A 599 -0.56 -31.69 -23.84
C GLY A 599 0.34 -30.53 -23.41
N LYS A 600 0.62 -29.59 -24.32
CA LYS A 600 1.35 -28.34 -24.00
C LYS A 600 0.60 -27.50 -22.97
N GLY A 601 -0.71 -27.36 -23.11
CA GLY A 601 -1.57 -26.66 -22.16
C GLY A 601 -1.45 -27.22 -20.74
N LEU A 602 -1.57 -28.55 -20.62
CA LEU A 602 -1.44 -29.25 -19.33
C LEU A 602 -0.04 -29.07 -18.73
N TYR A 603 0.99 -29.22 -19.55
CA TYR A 603 2.38 -28.97 -19.15
C TYR A 603 2.55 -27.54 -18.59
N TYR A 604 2.09 -26.51 -19.30
CA TYR A 604 2.23 -25.12 -18.86
C TYR A 604 1.39 -24.82 -17.62
N GLY A 605 0.18 -25.35 -17.53
CA GLY A 605 -0.67 -25.23 -16.33
C GLY A 605 0.03 -25.77 -15.08
N ILE A 606 0.70 -26.93 -15.19
CA ILE A 606 1.46 -27.53 -14.09
C ILE A 606 2.64 -26.64 -13.70
N VAL A 607 3.48 -26.24 -14.66
CA VAL A 607 4.69 -25.46 -14.36
C VAL A 607 4.34 -24.09 -13.78
N ASN A 608 3.32 -23.41 -14.31
CA ASN A 608 2.91 -22.09 -13.84
C ASN A 608 2.25 -22.14 -12.46
N SER A 609 1.64 -23.27 -12.06
CA SER A 609 1.02 -23.41 -10.74
C SER A 609 2.01 -23.27 -9.57
N ARG A 610 3.31 -23.49 -9.82
CA ARG A 610 4.38 -23.34 -8.82
C ARG A 610 4.62 -21.87 -8.42
N GLY A 611 4.34 -20.92 -9.29
CA GLY A 611 4.72 -19.53 -9.09
C GLY A 611 6.24 -19.29 -9.15
N VAL A 612 6.69 -18.15 -8.62
CA VAL A 612 8.10 -17.73 -8.69
C VAL A 612 8.88 -18.23 -7.47
N ALA A 613 9.90 -19.07 -7.69
CA ALA A 613 10.82 -19.56 -6.65
C ALA A 613 12.22 -18.94 -6.84
N TRP A 614 12.83 -18.49 -5.74
CA TRP A 614 14.20 -17.94 -5.72
C TRP A 614 15.00 -18.54 -4.57
N GLY A 615 16.30 -18.80 -4.80
CA GLY A 615 17.24 -19.15 -3.73
C GLY A 615 17.06 -20.56 -3.14
N THR A 616 16.43 -21.48 -3.87
CA THR A 616 16.17 -22.88 -3.44
C THR A 616 17.42 -23.76 -3.45
N GLY A 617 18.50 -23.31 -4.09
CA GLY A 617 19.72 -24.11 -4.29
C GLY A 617 19.51 -25.36 -5.17
N GLY A 618 18.35 -25.49 -5.82
CA GLY A 618 18.00 -26.62 -6.69
C GLY A 618 17.47 -27.87 -5.99
N GLU A 619 17.21 -27.84 -4.67
CA GLU A 619 16.70 -28.99 -3.93
C GLU A 619 15.19 -29.18 -4.15
N GLU A 620 14.41 -28.11 -4.07
CA GLU A 620 12.95 -28.14 -4.32
C GLU A 620 12.61 -28.60 -5.73
N GLU A 621 13.34 -28.10 -6.73
CA GLU A 621 13.22 -28.52 -8.13
C GLU A 621 13.48 -30.03 -8.29
N HIS A 622 14.50 -30.55 -7.60
CA HIS A 622 14.84 -31.97 -7.66
C HIS A 622 13.76 -32.84 -7.00
N GLU A 623 13.17 -32.38 -5.90
CA GLU A 623 12.04 -33.07 -5.26
C GLU A 623 10.83 -33.10 -6.20
N LEU A 624 10.46 -31.97 -6.81
CA LEU A 624 9.36 -31.91 -7.79
C LEU A 624 9.61 -32.82 -8.99
N ALA A 625 10.82 -32.83 -9.53
CA ALA A 625 11.20 -33.75 -10.60
C ALA A 625 10.96 -35.21 -10.23
N THR A 626 11.37 -35.60 -9.02
CA THR A 626 11.17 -36.97 -8.49
C THR A 626 9.70 -37.30 -8.31
N GLN A 627 8.91 -36.36 -7.78
CA GLN A 627 7.47 -36.53 -7.60
C GLN A 627 6.74 -36.72 -8.94
N PHE A 628 7.03 -35.88 -9.95
CA PHE A 628 6.40 -36.00 -11.27
C PHE A 628 6.84 -37.26 -12.03
N ARG A 629 8.09 -37.69 -11.88
CA ARG A 629 8.55 -38.98 -12.43
C ARG A 629 7.79 -40.16 -11.83
N SER A 630 7.64 -40.18 -10.50
CA SER A 630 6.87 -41.23 -9.83
C SER A 630 5.40 -41.23 -10.25
N LYS A 631 4.79 -40.05 -10.46
CA LYS A 631 3.42 -39.96 -11.00
C LYS A 631 3.35 -40.50 -12.43
N ALA A 632 4.31 -40.15 -13.29
CA ALA A 632 4.39 -40.64 -14.67
C ALA A 632 4.51 -42.18 -14.71
N GLU A 633 5.39 -42.77 -13.90
CA GLU A 633 5.57 -44.23 -13.83
C GLU A 633 4.29 -44.99 -13.45
N LYS A 634 3.47 -44.41 -12.55
CA LYS A 634 2.22 -45.03 -12.11
C LYS A 634 1.14 -45.07 -13.20
N ILE A 635 1.09 -44.06 -14.07
CA ILE A 635 -0.01 -43.92 -15.04
C ILE A 635 0.38 -44.31 -16.47
N SER A 636 1.67 -44.33 -16.81
CA SER A 636 2.16 -44.51 -18.20
C SER A 636 1.72 -45.82 -18.88
N PHE A 637 1.34 -46.86 -18.12
CA PHE A 637 0.85 -48.11 -18.72
C PHE A 637 -0.61 -48.03 -19.17
N ASP A 638 -1.45 -47.36 -18.39
CA ASP A 638 -2.89 -47.24 -18.64
C ASP A 638 -3.20 -45.97 -19.46
N HIS A 639 -2.46 -44.87 -19.21
CA HIS A 639 -2.62 -43.54 -19.82
C HIS A 639 -1.26 -43.03 -20.35
N PRO A 640 -0.75 -43.57 -21.47
CA PRO A 640 0.61 -43.30 -21.96
C PRO A 640 0.87 -41.84 -22.34
N PHE A 641 -0.10 -41.11 -22.90
CA PHE A 641 0.04 -39.71 -23.30
C PHE A 641 0.03 -38.76 -22.09
N VAL A 642 -0.84 -38.98 -21.09
CA VAL A 642 -0.70 -38.27 -19.79
C VAL A 642 0.66 -38.56 -19.15
N GLY A 643 1.10 -39.83 -19.15
CA GLY A 643 2.40 -40.25 -18.64
C GLY A 643 3.56 -39.50 -19.28
N GLU A 644 3.56 -39.35 -20.60
CA GLU A 644 4.56 -38.58 -21.35
C GLU A 644 4.61 -37.10 -20.93
N ILE A 645 3.45 -36.47 -20.72
CA ILE A 645 3.37 -35.06 -20.28
C ILE A 645 4.00 -34.91 -18.89
N LEU A 646 3.71 -35.82 -17.95
CA LEU A 646 4.28 -35.77 -16.60
C LEU A 646 5.79 -36.02 -16.60
N GLU A 647 6.28 -36.89 -17.48
CA GLU A 647 7.72 -37.12 -17.64
C GLU A 647 8.42 -35.86 -18.19
N ASN A 648 7.79 -35.16 -19.14
CA ASN A 648 8.30 -33.87 -19.64
C ASN A 648 8.35 -32.80 -18.54
N VAL A 649 7.35 -32.74 -17.66
CA VAL A 649 7.37 -31.86 -16.48
C VAL A 649 8.53 -32.23 -15.54
N SER A 650 8.75 -33.53 -15.30
CA SER A 650 9.87 -34.00 -14.48
C SER A 650 11.22 -33.52 -15.04
N GLN A 651 11.46 -33.71 -16.34
CA GLN A 651 12.69 -33.29 -17.00
C GLN A 651 12.92 -31.77 -16.94
N CYS A 652 11.85 -30.97 -17.05
CA CYS A 652 11.93 -29.52 -16.89
C CYS A 652 12.45 -29.14 -15.49
N TYR A 653 11.91 -29.74 -14.44
CA TYR A 653 12.36 -29.50 -13.07
C TYR A 653 13.79 -30.00 -12.82
N GLU A 654 14.22 -31.11 -13.43
CA GLU A 654 15.63 -31.55 -13.34
C GLU A 654 16.60 -30.53 -13.95
N LEU A 655 16.25 -29.95 -15.11
CA LEU A 655 17.05 -28.91 -15.76
C LEU A 655 17.13 -27.66 -14.88
N GLN A 656 16.02 -27.24 -14.26
CA GLN A 656 16.00 -26.12 -13.33
C GLN A 656 16.84 -26.40 -12.08
N ALA A 657 16.75 -27.60 -11.51
CA ALA A 657 17.55 -28.01 -10.35
C ALA A 657 19.05 -27.88 -10.62
N ASN A 658 19.49 -28.34 -11.81
CA ASN A 658 20.88 -28.26 -12.22
C ASN A 658 21.34 -26.81 -12.40
N HIS A 659 20.51 -25.97 -13.02
CA HIS A 659 20.80 -24.55 -13.19
C HIS A 659 20.95 -23.81 -11.85
N CYS A 660 20.02 -24.01 -10.92
CA CYS A 660 20.08 -23.41 -9.58
C CYS A 660 21.33 -23.86 -8.80
N LYS A 661 21.77 -25.12 -8.96
CA LYS A 661 23.00 -25.64 -8.34
C LYS A 661 24.26 -24.99 -8.93
N GLU A 662 24.29 -24.71 -10.22
CA GLU A 662 25.39 -24.02 -10.87
C GLU A 662 25.48 -22.55 -10.43
N GLU A 663 24.34 -21.86 -10.35
CA GLU A 663 24.27 -20.49 -9.84
C GLU A 663 24.74 -20.41 -8.37
N ALA A 664 24.27 -21.30 -7.51
CA ALA A 664 24.70 -21.36 -6.10
C ALA A 664 26.20 -21.61 -5.94
N ARG A 665 26.81 -22.41 -6.82
CA ARG A 665 28.26 -22.65 -6.83
C ARG A 665 29.07 -21.46 -7.31
N SER A 666 28.50 -20.60 -8.15
CA SER A 666 29.18 -19.39 -8.65
C SER A 666 29.17 -18.23 -7.66
N GLN A 667 28.35 -18.32 -6.60
CA GLN A 667 28.22 -17.33 -5.53
C GLN A 667 29.05 -17.66 -4.27
N LEU A 668 29.69 -18.84 -4.23
CA LEU A 668 30.66 -19.28 -3.23
C LEU A 668 32.08 -19.06 -3.74
#